data_AF-A0A8B6UQA9-F1
#
_entry.id   AF-A0A8B6UQA9-F1
#
_cell.length_a   1.000
_cell.length_b   1.000
_cell.length_c   1.000
_cell.angle_alpha   90.00
_cell.angle_beta   90.00
_cell.angle_gamma   90.00
#
_symmetry.space_group_name_H-M   'P 1'
#
loop_
_entity.id
_entity.type
_entity.pdbx_description
1 polymer ?
#
loop_
_entity_poly.entity_id
_entity_poly.type
_entity_poly.pdbx_seq_one_letter_code
_entity_poly.pdbx_strand_id
1 'polypeptide(L)'
;MDVLHVTLCFDGTNNHEPTDKRNHPPTTSNVARLYHASLGGGTGPGQSRANEAGFYAYYMQGVGTEFPEVGEFEPDAMGLVAARGGENRINWGLTRLIDALRRHCGESHLESAQALAWVRRMSSCVGDALNTAQARRRAVLEEPLIGLRETVERLHASHSIPRIKFLRLYVYGFSRGAAQARTFTQWLRQLTEVGANGETCHLFAGVPISIGFLGLFDTVASVGMADLAPFVSGHMGWAEGALRLPDSQIFLERCVHLVAAHEQRGSFPLDSIRRKADPDDPDCPSTYRTGTFEYLYPGVHSDVGGGYPPGEQGKALGGSHELLSQLPLQHMFHEAYQVGAPLQAPASALSDEQKERWPWLVMDGGTYDAFDVSPTLIRRFNIWLDAQDNGPLEEVMAREAGLITGWRINRYANFLFRTTSAWAHVQGKDMSDEERSAFSTLHRRQQEKNTALRAGKEPPAASADHERHSALKRTYEQRTGVGEIALNTAKTFEPSLDQRQLHGAMLDFRRDYIPEWNLSPLDPGLSQGRLINASVGGLVYLLNEQDEAEEYRDLRRAGNREVVRWFGEDLAPRDDEAWDLVRLFDEHVHDSRAWFMNAALNEREVFSDYFRYRAIFFDEESNKRLSLLATAGQVIGVAVVLASVGLSVSRRDPRLLVGLLMPGLGIPVLRGKLGIVPTIEAFDSATGIALPLDEGLDEVRAYTRQVGNVLKLAQALPSPTPLNEQTADSHRWQPLLDAIQSVRKPESDCLGRLRQTLDGAPGASVPGLGSRGSGA
;
A
#
# COMPACT_ATOMS: atom_id res chain seq x y z
N MET A 1 -25.56 -23.28 -19.89
CA MET A 1 -25.96 -21.91 -19.49
C MET A 1 -25.05 -21.63 -18.35
N ASP A 2 -24.17 -20.65 -18.51
CA ASP A 2 -22.94 -20.60 -17.74
C ASP A 2 -22.90 -19.30 -16.95
N VAL A 3 -22.41 -19.40 -15.73
CA VAL A 3 -21.99 -18.24 -14.94
C VAL A 3 -20.48 -18.24 -14.99
N LEU A 4 -19.90 -17.11 -15.40
CA LEU A 4 -18.46 -16.94 -15.40
C LEU A 4 -18.04 -16.38 -14.06
N HIS A 5 -17.07 -17.04 -13.44
CA HIS A 5 -16.52 -16.65 -12.15
C HIS A 5 -15.10 -16.13 -12.38
N VAL A 6 -14.85 -14.87 -12.00
CA VAL A 6 -13.54 -14.25 -12.17
C VAL A 6 -13.00 -13.77 -10.84
N THR A 7 -11.87 -14.33 -10.44
CA THR A 7 -11.11 -13.89 -9.27
C THR A 7 -10.03 -12.89 -9.67
N LEU A 8 -9.95 -11.77 -8.97
CA LEU A 8 -8.93 -10.73 -9.14
C LEU A 8 -8.21 -10.48 -7.82
N CYS A 9 -6.89 -10.64 -7.80
CA CYS A 9 -6.07 -10.52 -6.59
C CYS A 9 -5.07 -9.36 -6.73
N PHE A 10 -5.29 -8.26 -6.01
CA PHE A 10 -4.41 -7.08 -5.97
C PHE A 10 -3.51 -7.13 -4.73
N ASP A 11 -2.22 -7.46 -4.91
CA ASP A 11 -1.34 -7.66 -3.76
C ASP A 11 -0.84 -6.37 -3.11
N GLY A 12 -0.31 -6.49 -1.89
CA GLY A 12 0.19 -5.39 -1.08
C GLY A 12 1.50 -4.79 -1.60
N THR A 13 1.85 -3.62 -1.06
CA THR A 13 3.11 -2.94 -1.38
C THR A 13 4.29 -3.89 -1.20
N ASN A 14 5.20 -3.95 -2.17
CA ASN A 14 6.38 -4.82 -2.12
C ASN A 14 6.10 -6.34 -2.14
N ASN A 15 4.85 -6.79 -2.30
CA ASN A 15 4.53 -8.20 -2.45
C ASN A 15 4.57 -8.62 -3.94
N HIS A 16 5.26 -9.72 -4.23
CA HIS A 16 5.47 -10.22 -5.57
C HIS A 16 5.44 -11.75 -5.58
N GLU A 17 4.24 -12.32 -5.74
CA GLU A 17 4.01 -13.78 -5.70
C GLU A 17 5.05 -14.60 -6.48
N PRO A 18 5.46 -14.23 -7.72
CA PRO A 18 6.33 -15.11 -8.48
C PRO A 18 7.70 -15.31 -7.86
N THR A 19 8.19 -14.34 -7.08
CA THR A 19 9.46 -14.47 -6.35
C THR A 19 9.24 -14.87 -4.91
N ASP A 20 8.23 -14.33 -4.24
CA ASP A 20 7.92 -14.64 -2.85
C ASP A 20 7.56 -16.12 -2.61
N LYS A 21 6.92 -16.79 -3.59
CA LYS A 21 6.64 -18.25 -3.50
C LYS A 21 7.88 -19.14 -3.62
N ARG A 22 8.95 -18.62 -4.22
CA ARG A 22 10.21 -19.34 -4.45
C ARG A 22 11.18 -19.20 -3.28
N ASN A 23 10.86 -18.35 -2.31
CA ASN A 23 11.62 -18.27 -1.07
C ASN A 23 11.43 -19.57 -0.26
N HIS A 24 12.41 -19.89 0.58
CA HIS A 24 12.39 -21.06 1.44
C HIS A 24 12.68 -20.65 2.88
N PRO A 25 11.64 -20.60 3.76
CA PRO A 25 10.22 -20.84 3.46
C PRO A 25 9.59 -19.75 2.56
N PRO A 26 8.45 -20.04 1.89
CA PRO A 26 7.73 -19.04 1.09
C PRO A 26 7.28 -17.85 1.93
N THR A 27 7.35 -16.64 1.36
CA THR A 27 7.00 -15.36 2.02
C THR A 27 5.80 -14.70 1.34
N THR A 28 4.87 -15.50 0.85
CA THR A 28 3.68 -15.03 0.13
C THR A 28 2.70 -14.34 1.07
N SER A 29 2.06 -13.28 0.58
CA SER A 29 0.96 -12.61 1.26
C SER A 29 -0.30 -13.50 1.29
N ASN A 30 -1.30 -13.09 2.07
CA ASN A 30 -2.59 -13.76 2.11
C ASN A 30 -3.35 -13.62 0.79
N VAL A 31 -3.15 -12.53 0.04
CA VAL A 31 -3.74 -12.35 -1.31
C VAL A 31 -3.16 -13.36 -2.29
N ALA A 32 -1.84 -13.58 -2.27
CA ALA A 32 -1.18 -14.59 -3.09
C ALA A 32 -1.65 -16.01 -2.72
N ARG A 33 -1.82 -16.30 -1.43
CA ARG A 33 -2.33 -17.62 -0.97
C ARG A 33 -3.77 -17.87 -1.37
N LEU A 34 -4.64 -16.86 -1.31
CA LEU A 34 -6.01 -16.94 -1.84
C LEU A 34 -6.01 -17.10 -3.37
N TYR A 35 -5.07 -16.48 -4.08
CA TYR A 35 -4.88 -16.69 -5.51
C TYR A 35 -4.49 -18.14 -5.82
N HIS A 36 -3.55 -18.73 -5.06
CA HIS A 36 -3.17 -20.14 -5.20
C HIS A 36 -4.33 -21.09 -4.97
N ALA A 37 -5.15 -20.80 -3.96
CA ALA A 37 -6.36 -21.55 -3.67
C ALA A 37 -7.52 -21.27 -4.63
N SER A 38 -7.41 -20.32 -5.58
CA SER A 38 -8.50 -19.99 -6.49
C SER A 38 -8.51 -20.90 -7.73
N LEU A 39 -9.71 -21.27 -8.18
CA LEU A 39 -9.90 -22.01 -9.43
C LEU A 39 -9.62 -21.11 -10.64
N GLY A 40 -9.03 -21.69 -11.69
CA GLY A 40 -8.80 -21.00 -12.95
C GLY A 40 -7.52 -20.16 -13.00
N GLY A 41 -6.63 -20.29 -12.02
CA GLY A 41 -5.29 -19.70 -12.00
C GLY A 41 -4.19 -20.68 -12.44
N GLY A 42 -3.12 -20.21 -13.08
CA GLY A 42 -1.96 -21.02 -13.47
C GLY A 42 -2.07 -21.74 -14.83
N THR A 43 -1.06 -22.56 -15.17
CA THR A 43 -0.86 -23.13 -16.53
C THR A 43 -0.97 -24.67 -16.60
N GLY A 44 -1.53 -25.32 -15.57
CA GLY A 44 -1.64 -26.78 -15.51
C GLY A 44 -2.89 -27.38 -16.19
N PRO A 45 -2.89 -28.68 -16.56
CA PRO A 45 -4.02 -29.34 -17.23
C PRO A 45 -5.34 -29.27 -16.43
N GLY A 46 -5.28 -29.32 -15.11
CA GLY A 46 -6.45 -29.15 -14.25
C GLY A 46 -7.05 -27.74 -14.31
N GLN A 47 -6.21 -26.73 -14.54
CA GLN A 47 -6.62 -25.33 -14.59
C GLN A 47 -7.20 -24.96 -15.95
N SER A 48 -6.70 -25.57 -17.04
CA SER A 48 -7.36 -25.49 -18.36
C SER A 48 -8.81 -25.98 -18.28
N ARG A 49 -9.06 -27.10 -17.57
CA ARG A 49 -10.43 -27.61 -17.35
C ARG A 49 -11.28 -26.69 -16.47
N ALA A 50 -10.69 -26.04 -15.47
CA ALA A 50 -11.39 -25.02 -14.67
C ALA A 50 -11.81 -23.82 -15.54
N ASN A 51 -10.94 -23.37 -16.46
CA ASN A 51 -11.29 -22.30 -17.41
C ASN A 51 -12.39 -22.72 -18.39
N GLU A 52 -12.34 -23.96 -18.91
CA GLU A 52 -13.43 -24.54 -19.72
C GLU A 52 -14.75 -24.56 -18.96
N ALA A 53 -14.71 -24.77 -17.64
CA ALA A 53 -15.88 -24.72 -16.76
C ALA A 53 -16.30 -23.29 -16.34
N GLY A 54 -15.63 -22.24 -16.84
CA GLY A 54 -16.00 -20.84 -16.60
C GLY A 54 -15.35 -20.17 -15.39
N PHE A 55 -14.31 -20.77 -14.80
CA PHE A 55 -13.54 -20.19 -13.69
C PHE A 55 -12.25 -19.55 -14.17
N TYR A 56 -11.95 -18.32 -13.77
CA TYR A 56 -10.73 -17.60 -14.13
C TYR A 56 -10.14 -16.89 -12.91
N ALA A 57 -8.82 -16.88 -12.75
CA ALA A 57 -8.16 -16.13 -11.70
C ALA A 57 -6.95 -15.34 -12.23
N TYR A 58 -6.81 -14.10 -11.78
CA TYR A 58 -5.71 -13.21 -12.14
C TYR A 58 -5.07 -12.59 -10.91
N TYR A 59 -3.75 -12.50 -10.93
CA TYR A 59 -2.94 -11.89 -9.88
C TYR A 59 -2.26 -10.63 -10.41
N MET A 60 -2.32 -9.57 -9.62
CA MET A 60 -1.65 -8.30 -9.86
C MET A 60 -0.63 -8.08 -8.75
N GLN A 61 0.63 -7.94 -9.16
CA GLN A 61 1.78 -7.72 -8.29
C GLN A 61 1.61 -6.41 -7.50
N GLY A 62 2.21 -6.35 -6.32
CA GLY A 62 2.26 -5.16 -5.49
C GLY A 62 2.90 -3.96 -6.16
N VAL A 63 2.57 -2.74 -5.71
CA VAL A 63 3.31 -1.54 -6.12
C VAL A 63 4.73 -1.56 -5.54
N GLY A 64 5.67 -1.01 -6.31
CA GLY A 64 7.10 -1.01 -5.97
C GLY A 64 7.86 -2.27 -6.39
N THR A 65 7.17 -3.29 -6.92
CA THR A 65 7.79 -4.48 -7.48
C THR A 65 7.78 -4.44 -9.02
N GLU A 66 8.58 -5.31 -9.63
CA GLU A 66 8.49 -5.56 -11.07
C GLU A 66 7.07 -6.00 -11.46
N PHE A 67 6.56 -5.46 -12.56
CA PHE A 67 5.34 -5.89 -13.24
C PHE A 67 5.46 -5.61 -14.76
N PRO A 68 6.15 -6.49 -15.51
CA PRO A 68 6.52 -6.22 -16.91
C PRO A 68 5.31 -6.01 -17.82
N GLU A 69 4.21 -6.68 -17.53
CA GLU A 69 2.98 -6.62 -18.33
C GLU A 69 2.31 -5.24 -18.31
N VAL A 70 2.57 -4.41 -17.28
CA VAL A 70 2.16 -3.00 -17.23
C VAL A 70 3.29 -2.03 -17.56
N GLY A 71 4.43 -2.54 -18.04
CA GLY A 71 5.59 -1.75 -18.44
C GLY A 71 6.51 -1.34 -17.28
N GLU A 72 6.40 -1.99 -16.13
CA GLU A 72 7.25 -1.77 -14.95
C GLU A 72 8.29 -2.89 -14.86
N PHE A 73 9.49 -2.65 -15.40
CA PHE A 73 10.51 -3.68 -15.59
C PHE A 73 11.53 -3.77 -14.46
N GLU A 74 11.51 -2.84 -13.51
CA GLU A 74 12.42 -2.80 -12.38
C GLU A 74 11.63 -2.35 -11.14
N PRO A 75 11.98 -2.84 -9.94
CA PRO A 75 11.38 -2.35 -8.72
C PRO A 75 11.70 -0.86 -8.56
N ASP A 76 10.68 -0.09 -8.16
CA ASP A 76 10.78 1.36 -8.02
C ASP A 76 10.61 1.73 -6.55
N ALA A 77 11.63 2.36 -5.95
CA ALA A 77 11.53 2.91 -4.60
C ALA A 77 10.42 3.98 -4.52
N MET A 78 10.14 4.71 -5.60
CA MET A 78 8.98 5.59 -5.70
C MET A 78 7.67 4.81 -5.93
N GLY A 79 7.70 3.56 -6.37
CA GLY A 79 6.54 2.66 -6.30
C GLY A 79 6.23 2.22 -4.87
N LEU A 80 7.24 2.09 -4.01
CA LEU A 80 7.07 1.79 -2.57
C LEU A 80 6.59 3.00 -1.77
N VAL A 81 7.01 4.21 -2.16
CA VAL A 81 6.73 5.46 -1.45
C VAL A 81 5.55 6.20 -2.07
N ALA A 82 5.53 6.40 -3.39
CA ALA A 82 4.48 7.14 -4.08
C ALA A 82 3.35 6.28 -4.65
N ALA A 83 3.48 4.94 -4.57
CA ALA A 83 2.58 3.97 -5.22
C ALA A 83 2.31 4.27 -6.69
N ARG A 84 3.34 4.83 -7.34
CA ARG A 84 3.42 4.92 -8.79
C ARG A 84 3.17 3.52 -9.34
N GLY A 85 2.23 3.43 -10.29
CA GLY A 85 1.80 2.16 -10.86
C GLY A 85 0.48 1.59 -10.31
N GLY A 86 -0.10 2.20 -9.27
CA GLY A 86 -1.40 1.76 -8.74
C GLY A 86 -2.54 1.84 -9.75
N GLU A 87 -2.71 2.98 -10.43
CA GLU A 87 -3.68 3.14 -11.52
C GLU A 87 -3.48 2.12 -12.65
N ASN A 88 -2.24 1.84 -13.02
CA ASN A 88 -1.93 0.88 -14.08
C ASN A 88 -2.38 -0.54 -13.71
N ARG A 89 -2.21 -0.96 -12.44
CA ARG A 89 -2.68 -2.26 -11.93
C ARG A 89 -4.20 -2.34 -11.95
N ILE A 90 -4.91 -1.27 -11.58
CA ILE A 90 -6.38 -1.21 -11.64
C ILE A 90 -6.87 -1.33 -13.09
N ASN A 91 -6.28 -0.53 -13.98
CA ASN A 91 -6.59 -0.56 -15.41
C ASN A 91 -6.27 -1.93 -16.03
N TRP A 92 -5.17 -2.57 -15.61
CA TRP A 92 -4.84 -3.93 -16.01
C TRP A 92 -5.92 -4.93 -15.57
N GLY A 93 -6.41 -4.82 -14.33
CA GLY A 93 -7.55 -5.60 -13.84
C GLY A 93 -8.78 -5.51 -14.73
N LEU A 94 -9.12 -4.31 -15.23
CA LEU A 94 -10.23 -4.14 -16.19
C LEU A 94 -9.99 -4.91 -17.49
N THR A 95 -8.76 -4.92 -18.00
CA THR A 95 -8.43 -5.71 -19.20
C THR A 95 -8.54 -7.23 -18.97
N ARG A 96 -8.39 -7.71 -17.73
CA ARG A 96 -8.53 -9.14 -17.40
C ARG A 96 -9.97 -9.63 -17.52
N LEU A 97 -10.95 -8.76 -17.31
CA LEU A 97 -12.36 -9.10 -17.58
C LEU A 97 -12.63 -9.34 -19.07
N ILE A 98 -11.98 -8.53 -19.93
CA ILE A 98 -12.01 -8.72 -21.39
C ILE A 98 -11.34 -10.06 -21.74
N ASP A 99 -10.15 -10.33 -21.20
CA ASP A 99 -9.44 -11.60 -21.42
C ASP A 99 -10.29 -12.82 -21.03
N ALA A 100 -10.94 -12.80 -19.86
CA ALA A 100 -11.78 -13.91 -19.39
C ALA A 100 -12.94 -14.21 -20.35
N LEU A 101 -13.65 -13.18 -20.82
CA LEU A 101 -14.75 -13.34 -21.78
C LEU A 101 -14.25 -13.80 -23.15
N ARG A 102 -13.15 -13.24 -23.65
CA ARG A 102 -12.54 -13.67 -24.92
C ARG A 102 -12.18 -15.15 -24.88
N ARG A 103 -11.52 -15.59 -23.82
CA ARG A 103 -11.14 -16.99 -23.60
C ARG A 103 -12.36 -17.90 -23.53
N HIS A 104 -13.42 -17.49 -22.84
CA HIS A 104 -14.66 -18.28 -22.79
C HIS A 104 -15.34 -18.38 -24.18
N CYS A 105 -15.21 -17.35 -25.01
CA CYS A 105 -15.65 -17.36 -26.41
C CYS A 105 -14.76 -18.19 -27.35
N GLY A 106 -13.72 -18.86 -26.83
CA GLY A 106 -12.79 -19.68 -27.62
C GLY A 106 -11.71 -18.86 -28.34
N GLU A 107 -11.54 -17.58 -28.01
CA GLU A 107 -10.42 -16.78 -28.52
C GLU A 107 -9.14 -17.03 -27.72
N SER A 108 -8.00 -16.65 -28.32
CA SER A 108 -6.72 -16.63 -27.62
C SER A 108 -6.71 -15.60 -26.49
N HIS A 109 -5.73 -15.72 -25.61
CA HIS A 109 -5.44 -14.71 -24.59
C HIS A 109 -5.32 -13.31 -25.20
N LEU A 110 -5.75 -12.30 -24.43
CA LEU A 110 -5.47 -10.91 -24.74
C LEU A 110 -3.97 -10.68 -24.65
N GLU A 111 -3.35 -10.40 -25.80
CA GLU A 111 -1.92 -10.13 -25.90
C GLU A 111 -1.49 -9.02 -24.93
N SER A 112 -0.46 -9.30 -24.13
CA SER A 112 0.02 -8.36 -23.11
C SER A 112 0.41 -7.00 -23.69
N ALA A 113 0.94 -6.97 -24.93
CA ALA A 113 1.27 -5.73 -25.62
C ALA A 113 0.02 -4.88 -25.94
N GLN A 114 -1.09 -5.53 -26.32
CA GLN A 114 -2.36 -4.84 -26.59
C GLN A 114 -2.97 -4.31 -25.28
N ALA A 115 -3.00 -5.14 -24.24
CA ALA A 115 -3.49 -4.73 -22.92
C ALA A 115 -2.67 -3.56 -22.36
N LEU A 116 -1.34 -3.61 -22.47
CA LEU A 116 -0.44 -2.51 -22.07
C LEU A 116 -0.74 -1.22 -22.84
N ALA A 117 -1.00 -1.30 -24.14
CA ALA A 117 -1.36 -0.13 -24.94
C ALA A 117 -2.66 0.52 -24.44
N TRP A 118 -3.66 -0.29 -24.05
CA TRP A 118 -4.89 0.22 -23.43
C TRP A 118 -4.63 0.82 -22.05
N VAL A 119 -3.87 0.13 -21.19
CA VAL A 119 -3.48 0.65 -19.87
C VAL A 119 -2.86 2.04 -19.99
N ARG A 120 -1.87 2.22 -20.87
CA ARG A 120 -1.22 3.52 -21.11
C ARG A 120 -2.16 4.62 -21.58
N ARG A 121 -3.17 4.27 -22.39
CA ARG A 121 -4.19 5.23 -22.86
C ARG A 121 -5.23 5.56 -21.78
N MET A 122 -5.44 4.66 -20.84
CA MET A 122 -6.33 4.86 -19.69
C MET A 122 -5.68 5.63 -18.54
N SER A 123 -4.35 5.63 -18.45
CA SER A 123 -3.60 6.32 -17.40
C SER A 123 -3.84 7.83 -17.40
N SER A 124 -3.83 8.40 -16.21
CA SER A 124 -3.96 9.84 -15.97
C SER A 124 -2.61 10.54 -16.11
N CYS A 125 -2.65 11.80 -16.55
CA CYS A 125 -1.51 12.71 -16.62
C CYS A 125 -1.51 13.66 -15.42
N VAL A 126 -0.34 14.20 -15.06
CA VAL A 126 -0.21 15.20 -14.00
C VAL A 126 -1.07 16.43 -14.35
N GLY A 127 -1.97 16.82 -13.44
CA GLY A 127 -2.88 17.96 -13.62
C GLY A 127 -4.22 17.63 -14.27
N ASP A 128 -4.52 16.36 -14.56
CA ASP A 128 -5.85 15.98 -15.03
C ASP A 128 -6.91 16.09 -13.93
N ALA A 129 -8.06 16.68 -14.24
CA ALA A 129 -9.24 16.63 -13.39
C ALA A 129 -9.80 15.20 -13.28
N LEU A 130 -10.39 14.85 -12.13
CA LEU A 130 -10.89 13.50 -11.80
C LEU A 130 -11.88 12.94 -12.86
N ASN A 131 -12.75 13.80 -13.41
CA ASN A 131 -13.75 13.42 -14.43
C ASN A 131 -13.11 13.03 -15.79
N THR A 132 -11.93 13.56 -16.10
CA THR A 132 -11.22 13.28 -17.35
C THR A 132 -10.75 11.83 -17.40
N ALA A 133 -10.31 11.27 -16.27
CA ALA A 133 -9.81 9.90 -16.19
C ALA A 133 -10.91 8.85 -16.44
N GLN A 134 -12.12 9.07 -15.91
CA GLN A 134 -13.28 8.21 -16.16
C GLN A 134 -13.66 8.21 -17.65
N ALA A 135 -13.74 9.39 -18.26
CA ALA A 135 -14.05 9.52 -19.69
C ALA A 135 -13.02 8.80 -20.57
N ARG A 136 -11.72 8.89 -20.24
CA ARG A 136 -10.66 8.16 -20.95
C ARG A 136 -10.82 6.65 -20.85
N ARG A 137 -11.05 6.10 -19.65
CA ARG A 137 -11.29 4.66 -19.47
C ARG A 137 -12.45 4.17 -20.34
N ARG A 138 -13.57 4.90 -20.31
CA ARG A 138 -14.73 4.58 -21.16
C ARG A 138 -14.39 4.63 -22.64
N ALA A 139 -13.75 5.71 -23.11
CA ALA A 139 -13.41 5.89 -24.52
C ALA A 139 -12.40 4.84 -25.03
N VAL A 140 -11.45 4.39 -24.19
CA VAL A 140 -10.47 3.37 -24.57
C VAL A 140 -11.11 1.98 -24.66
N LEU A 141 -12.04 1.66 -23.76
CA LEU A 141 -12.65 0.34 -23.67
C LEU A 141 -13.94 0.19 -24.48
N GLU A 142 -14.52 1.27 -24.99
CA GLU A 142 -15.78 1.25 -25.74
C GLU A 142 -15.73 0.30 -26.95
N GLU A 143 -14.79 0.50 -27.88
CA GLU A 143 -14.67 -0.34 -29.08
C GLU A 143 -14.37 -1.81 -28.76
N PRO A 144 -13.41 -2.15 -27.85
CA PRO A 144 -13.20 -3.52 -27.42
C PRO A 144 -14.44 -4.18 -26.81
N LEU A 145 -15.21 -3.45 -26.01
CA LEU A 145 -16.43 -3.99 -25.37
C LEU A 145 -17.57 -4.20 -26.36
N ILE A 146 -17.70 -3.34 -27.37
CA ILE A 146 -18.68 -3.51 -28.46
C ILE A 146 -18.33 -4.75 -29.28
N GLY A 147 -17.08 -4.89 -29.73
CA GLY A 147 -16.66 -6.04 -30.53
C GLY A 147 -16.79 -7.37 -29.76
N LEU A 148 -16.50 -7.34 -28.45
CA LEU A 148 -16.70 -8.51 -27.58
C LEU A 148 -18.19 -8.84 -27.40
N ARG A 149 -19.06 -7.84 -27.24
CA ARG A 149 -20.52 -8.03 -27.18
C ARG A 149 -21.03 -8.71 -28.45
N GLU A 150 -20.66 -8.19 -29.61
CA GLU A 150 -21.06 -8.75 -30.91
C GLU A 150 -20.59 -10.20 -31.07
N THR A 151 -19.39 -10.52 -30.58
CA THR A 151 -18.87 -11.89 -30.58
C THR A 151 -19.68 -12.80 -29.67
N VAL A 152 -19.97 -12.38 -28.43
CA VAL A 152 -20.81 -13.12 -27.48
C VAL A 152 -22.20 -13.37 -28.07
N GLU A 153 -22.84 -12.35 -28.64
CA GLU A 153 -24.16 -12.45 -29.27
C GLU A 153 -24.16 -13.42 -30.45
N ARG A 154 -23.16 -13.33 -31.33
CA ARG A 154 -23.00 -14.22 -32.48
C ARG A 154 -22.83 -15.68 -32.05
N LEU A 155 -21.96 -15.95 -31.08
CA LEU A 155 -21.69 -17.32 -30.60
C LEU A 155 -22.89 -17.91 -29.84
N HIS A 156 -23.65 -17.08 -29.11
CA HIS A 156 -24.92 -17.49 -28.53
C HIS A 156 -25.96 -17.84 -29.59
N ALA A 157 -26.08 -17.02 -30.65
CA ALA A 157 -27.03 -17.25 -31.73
C ALA A 157 -26.70 -18.53 -32.53
N SER A 158 -25.42 -18.83 -32.73
CA SER A 158 -24.96 -20.06 -33.38
C SER A 158 -24.92 -21.29 -32.48
N HIS A 159 -25.23 -21.15 -31.18
CA HIS A 159 -25.09 -22.20 -30.17
C HIS A 159 -23.67 -22.80 -30.09
N SER A 160 -22.64 -22.01 -30.45
CA SER A 160 -21.23 -22.45 -30.44
C SER A 160 -20.63 -22.44 -29.04
N ILE A 161 -21.20 -21.64 -28.13
CA ILE A 161 -20.88 -21.64 -26.70
C ILE A 161 -22.20 -21.71 -25.89
N PRO A 162 -22.16 -22.20 -24.65
CA PRO A 162 -23.30 -22.09 -23.75
C PRO A 162 -23.68 -20.63 -23.51
N ARG A 163 -24.98 -20.34 -23.33
CA ARG A 163 -25.42 -18.98 -23.02
C ARG A 163 -24.83 -18.50 -21.70
N ILE A 164 -24.01 -17.46 -21.76
CA ILE A 164 -23.47 -16.74 -20.60
C ILE A 164 -24.62 -15.96 -19.95
N LYS A 165 -24.92 -16.30 -18.70
CA LYS A 165 -25.98 -15.65 -17.92
C LYS A 165 -25.48 -14.49 -17.10
N PHE A 166 -24.28 -14.60 -16.58
CA PHE A 166 -23.79 -13.69 -15.56
C PHE A 166 -22.26 -13.76 -15.44
N LEU A 167 -21.63 -12.63 -15.13
CA LEU A 167 -20.22 -12.52 -14.77
C LEU A 167 -20.13 -12.14 -13.29
N ARG A 168 -19.67 -13.05 -12.44
CA ARG A 168 -19.57 -12.85 -11.00
C ARG A 168 -18.11 -12.72 -10.57
N LEU A 169 -17.78 -11.60 -9.93
CA LEU A 169 -16.42 -11.27 -9.54
C LEU A 169 -16.15 -11.57 -8.07
N TYR A 170 -14.91 -11.99 -7.79
CA TYR A 170 -14.37 -12.18 -6.45
C TYR A 170 -13.05 -11.42 -6.38
N VAL A 171 -13.01 -10.34 -5.62
CA VAL A 171 -11.88 -9.42 -5.62
C VAL A 171 -11.21 -9.46 -4.25
N TYR A 172 -9.91 -9.71 -4.23
CA TYR A 172 -9.10 -9.69 -3.01
C TYR A 172 -8.04 -8.61 -3.10
N GLY A 173 -7.78 -7.90 -2.00
CA GLY A 173 -6.67 -6.95 -1.96
C GLY A 173 -6.08 -6.75 -0.56
N PHE A 174 -4.80 -6.44 -0.50
CA PHE A 174 -4.07 -6.11 0.73
C PHE A 174 -3.38 -4.75 0.59
N SER A 175 -3.35 -3.93 1.64
CA SER A 175 -2.59 -2.67 1.67
C SER A 175 -3.05 -1.71 0.57
N ARG A 176 -2.12 -1.23 -0.26
CA ARG A 176 -2.42 -0.47 -1.47
C ARG A 176 -3.13 -1.30 -2.54
N GLY A 177 -2.97 -2.61 -2.56
CA GLY A 177 -3.77 -3.53 -3.36
C GLY A 177 -5.23 -3.57 -2.90
N ALA A 178 -5.53 -3.42 -1.61
CA ALA A 178 -6.89 -3.26 -1.11
C ALA A 178 -7.49 -1.92 -1.56
N ALA A 179 -6.70 -0.84 -1.56
CA ALA A 179 -7.12 0.44 -2.13
C ALA A 179 -7.40 0.31 -3.64
N GLN A 180 -6.53 -0.39 -4.38
CA GLN A 180 -6.75 -0.70 -5.80
C GLN A 180 -8.01 -1.52 -6.02
N ALA A 181 -8.31 -2.51 -5.17
CA ALA A 181 -9.53 -3.33 -5.27
C ALA A 181 -10.81 -2.50 -5.06
N ARG A 182 -10.79 -1.56 -4.09
CA ARG A 182 -11.91 -0.61 -3.86
C ARG A 182 -12.08 0.33 -5.04
N THR A 183 -10.99 0.95 -5.51
CA THR A 183 -11.01 1.83 -6.68
C THR A 183 -11.45 1.09 -7.95
N PHE A 184 -10.96 -0.13 -8.17
CA PHE A 184 -11.38 -1.02 -9.26
C PHE A 184 -12.89 -1.23 -9.24
N THR A 185 -13.43 -1.55 -8.06
CA THR A 185 -14.86 -1.77 -7.86
C THR A 185 -15.67 -0.54 -8.25
N GLN A 186 -15.25 0.65 -7.83
CA GLN A 186 -15.93 1.90 -8.17
C GLN A 186 -15.80 2.26 -9.66
N TRP A 187 -14.62 2.08 -10.27
CA TRP A 187 -14.42 2.33 -11.70
C TRP A 187 -15.19 1.33 -12.57
N LEU A 188 -15.27 0.08 -12.15
CA LEU A 188 -16.07 -0.94 -12.82
C LEU A 188 -17.57 -0.59 -12.74
N ARG A 189 -18.08 -0.12 -11.60
CA ARG A 189 -19.46 0.38 -11.48
C ARG A 189 -19.72 1.47 -12.54
N GLN A 190 -18.85 2.48 -12.58
CA GLN A 190 -18.96 3.59 -13.54
C GLN A 190 -18.91 3.14 -15.01
N LEU A 191 -18.17 2.09 -15.33
CA LEU A 191 -18.05 1.56 -16.68
C LEU A 191 -19.26 0.70 -17.09
N THR A 192 -19.90 0.04 -16.14
CA THR A 192 -20.92 -0.99 -16.41
C THR A 192 -22.35 -0.52 -16.16
N GLU A 193 -22.54 0.60 -15.47
CA GLU A 193 -23.86 1.15 -15.15
C GLU A 193 -24.65 1.54 -16.41
N VAL A 194 -25.85 0.98 -16.53
CA VAL A 194 -26.82 1.25 -17.60
C VAL A 194 -28.18 1.53 -16.97
N GLY A 195 -28.80 2.65 -17.34
CA GLY A 195 -30.19 2.95 -16.99
C GLY A 195 -31.14 2.38 -18.04
N ALA A 196 -32.11 1.55 -17.61
CA ALA A 196 -33.15 1.02 -18.48
C ALA A 196 -34.50 0.99 -17.74
N ASN A 197 -35.55 1.57 -18.32
CA ASN A 197 -36.92 1.55 -17.79
C ASN A 197 -37.09 2.04 -16.34
N GLY A 198 -36.22 2.95 -15.89
CA GLY A 198 -36.24 3.46 -14.50
C GLY A 198 -35.49 2.58 -13.50
N GLU A 199 -34.88 1.47 -13.94
CA GLU A 199 -34.00 0.62 -13.14
C GLU A 199 -32.54 0.76 -13.60
N THR A 200 -31.62 0.75 -12.64
CA THR A 200 -30.18 0.74 -12.90
C THR A 200 -29.67 -0.71 -12.86
N CYS A 201 -29.06 -1.17 -13.96
CA CYS A 201 -28.38 -2.47 -14.01
C CYS A 201 -26.91 -2.31 -14.43
N HIS A 202 -26.12 -3.37 -14.26
CA HIS A 202 -24.70 -3.38 -14.61
C HIS A 202 -24.42 -4.43 -15.68
N LEU A 203 -23.90 -3.98 -16.82
CA LEU A 203 -23.58 -4.81 -17.98
C LEU A 203 -22.12 -4.61 -18.40
N PHE A 204 -21.41 -5.71 -18.65
CA PHE A 204 -20.07 -5.72 -19.22
C PHE A 204 -20.10 -6.48 -20.55
N ALA A 205 -19.85 -5.79 -21.66
CA ALA A 205 -20.01 -6.34 -23.02
C ALA A 205 -21.40 -6.99 -23.23
N GLY A 206 -22.47 -6.39 -22.68
CA GLY A 206 -23.84 -6.91 -22.76
C GLY A 206 -24.18 -8.05 -21.78
N VAL A 207 -23.22 -8.52 -20.98
CA VAL A 207 -23.43 -9.56 -19.97
C VAL A 207 -23.64 -8.94 -18.59
N PRO A 208 -24.66 -9.34 -17.81
CA PRO A 208 -24.84 -8.89 -16.43
C PRO A 208 -23.62 -9.17 -15.55
N ILE A 209 -23.23 -8.21 -14.71
CA ILE A 209 -22.04 -8.29 -13.87
C ILE A 209 -22.31 -7.84 -12.43
N SER A 210 -21.76 -8.57 -11.46
CA SER A 210 -21.68 -8.17 -10.04
C SER A 210 -20.36 -8.61 -9.41
N ILE A 211 -20.04 -8.01 -8.27
CA ILE A 211 -19.00 -8.44 -7.34
C ILE A 211 -19.69 -9.22 -6.22
N GLY A 212 -19.57 -10.54 -6.27
CA GLY A 212 -20.09 -11.44 -5.26
C GLY A 212 -19.35 -11.32 -3.93
N PHE A 213 -18.04 -11.05 -3.99
CA PHE A 213 -17.20 -10.89 -2.80
C PHE A 213 -16.07 -9.87 -3.02
N LEU A 214 -15.89 -8.96 -2.06
CA LEU A 214 -14.74 -8.08 -1.95
C LEU A 214 -14.03 -8.34 -0.60
N GLY A 215 -12.87 -9.00 -0.66
CA GLY A 215 -12.04 -9.30 0.51
C GLY A 215 -10.88 -8.34 0.64
N LEU A 216 -10.79 -7.60 1.74
CA LEU A 216 -9.79 -6.57 1.97
C LEU A 216 -8.96 -6.90 3.22
N PHE A 217 -7.65 -6.72 3.11
CA PHE A 217 -6.73 -6.72 4.25
C PHE A 217 -6.15 -5.32 4.41
N ASP A 218 -6.41 -4.70 5.55
CA ASP A 218 -5.81 -3.48 6.08
C ASP A 218 -5.53 -2.41 5.00
N THR A 219 -6.60 -1.78 4.49
CA THR A 219 -6.53 -0.86 3.35
C THR A 219 -5.66 0.35 3.70
N VAL A 220 -4.69 0.64 2.85
CA VAL A 220 -3.84 1.84 2.94
C VAL A 220 -3.81 2.49 1.56
N ALA A 221 -4.40 3.68 1.42
CA ALA A 221 -4.44 4.40 0.15
C ALA A 221 -3.40 5.53 0.02
N SER A 222 -2.41 5.59 0.92
CA SER A 222 -1.59 6.79 1.10
C SER A 222 -0.20 6.77 0.46
N VAL A 223 0.35 7.98 0.25
CA VAL A 223 1.72 8.25 -0.24
C VAL A 223 2.72 8.15 0.91
N GLY A 224 3.59 7.14 1.00
CA GLY A 224 4.49 6.88 2.14
C GLY A 224 5.68 7.85 2.33
N MET A 225 5.44 9.17 2.38
CA MET A 225 6.46 10.22 2.51
C MET A 225 6.40 11.01 3.85
N ALA A 226 5.56 10.61 4.80
CA ALA A 226 5.20 11.46 5.94
C ALA A 226 6.18 11.42 7.12
N ASP A 227 7.23 10.60 7.08
CA ASP A 227 7.88 10.13 8.31
C ASP A 227 9.00 11.04 8.88
N LEU A 228 9.21 12.25 8.33
CA LEU A 228 10.24 13.22 8.80
C LEU A 228 9.70 14.46 9.51
N ALA A 229 8.41 14.49 9.84
CA ALA A 229 7.74 15.69 10.27
C ALA A 229 6.35 15.33 10.82
N PRO A 230 5.61 16.28 11.42
CA PRO A 230 4.23 16.03 11.89
C PRO A 230 3.23 15.86 10.74
N PHE A 231 3.60 15.13 9.69
CA PHE A 231 2.77 14.90 8.53
C PHE A 231 2.06 13.55 8.64
N VAL A 232 0.90 13.46 8.00
CA VAL A 232 0.22 12.20 7.71
C VAL A 232 -0.02 12.15 6.22
N SER A 233 0.35 11.02 5.64
CA SER A 233 0.06 10.71 4.25
C SER A 233 -1.44 10.56 4.06
N GLY A 234 -2.03 11.23 3.08
CA GLY A 234 -3.42 10.98 2.67
C GLY A 234 -3.50 10.26 1.33
N HIS A 235 -4.70 10.19 0.74
CA HIS A 235 -4.99 9.39 -0.45
C HIS A 235 -4.12 9.75 -1.67
N MET A 236 -3.78 8.74 -2.49
CA MET A 236 -3.23 8.98 -3.82
C MET A 236 -4.26 9.59 -4.76
N GLY A 237 -3.81 10.28 -5.82
CA GLY A 237 -4.71 10.92 -6.78
C GLY A 237 -5.73 9.98 -7.44
N TRP A 238 -5.40 8.70 -7.64
CA TRP A 238 -6.36 7.71 -8.18
C TRP A 238 -7.30 7.12 -7.12
N ALA A 239 -6.97 7.25 -5.83
CA ALA A 239 -7.78 6.77 -4.72
C ALA A 239 -8.73 7.87 -4.19
N GLU A 240 -8.40 9.15 -4.43
CA GLU A 240 -9.24 10.29 -4.05
C GLU A 240 -10.66 10.15 -4.61
N GLY A 241 -11.65 10.15 -3.72
CA GLY A 241 -13.07 9.99 -4.07
C GLY A 241 -13.46 8.60 -4.62
N ALA A 242 -12.56 7.61 -4.60
CA ALA A 242 -12.78 6.30 -5.21
C ALA A 242 -12.75 5.12 -4.21
N LEU A 243 -12.46 5.38 -2.94
CA LEU A 243 -12.37 4.33 -1.91
C LEU A 243 -13.72 3.99 -1.28
N ARG A 244 -14.74 4.86 -1.39
CA ARG A 244 -16.10 4.57 -0.92
C ARG A 244 -16.64 3.34 -1.66
N LEU A 245 -17.10 2.34 -0.91
CA LEU A 245 -17.72 1.15 -1.50
C LEU A 245 -19.05 1.52 -2.19
N PRO A 246 -19.40 0.87 -3.32
CA PRO A 246 -20.70 1.05 -3.97
C PRO A 246 -21.88 0.80 -3.03
N ASP A 247 -22.84 1.73 -3.05
CA ASP A 247 -24.06 1.61 -2.25
C ASP A 247 -25.03 0.53 -2.78
N SER A 248 -24.95 0.18 -4.07
CA SER A 248 -25.78 -0.86 -4.70
C SER A 248 -25.47 -2.25 -4.16
N GLN A 249 -26.45 -2.88 -3.51
CA GLN A 249 -26.33 -4.26 -2.99
C GLN A 249 -26.33 -5.34 -4.07
N ILE A 250 -26.85 -5.01 -5.24
CA ILE A 250 -26.87 -5.92 -6.39
C ILE A 250 -25.49 -5.91 -7.07
N PHE A 251 -24.83 -4.75 -7.12
CA PHE A 251 -23.51 -4.63 -7.73
C PHE A 251 -22.40 -5.17 -6.83
N LEU A 252 -22.45 -4.88 -5.52
CA LEU A 252 -21.52 -5.40 -4.52
C LEU A 252 -22.33 -6.14 -3.45
N GLU A 253 -22.23 -7.46 -3.42
CA GLU A 253 -23.07 -8.31 -2.58
C GLU A 253 -22.51 -8.44 -1.14
N ARG A 254 -21.23 -8.79 -1.01
CA ARG A 254 -20.53 -8.95 0.27
C ARG A 254 -19.15 -8.30 0.24
N CYS A 255 -18.81 -7.59 1.32
CA CYS A 255 -17.45 -7.10 1.55
C CYS A 255 -16.99 -7.46 2.96
N VAL A 256 -15.76 -7.96 3.10
CA VAL A 256 -15.12 -8.22 4.39
C VAL A 256 -13.79 -7.49 4.41
N HIS A 257 -13.56 -6.68 5.44
CA HIS A 257 -12.32 -5.93 5.63
C HIS A 257 -11.68 -6.30 6.97
N LEU A 258 -10.52 -6.94 6.94
CA LEU A 258 -9.76 -7.33 8.13
C LEU A 258 -8.68 -6.26 8.39
N VAL A 259 -8.65 -5.66 9.57
CA VAL A 259 -7.80 -4.48 9.88
C VAL A 259 -6.85 -4.74 11.04
N ALA A 260 -5.64 -4.17 10.97
CA ALA A 260 -4.58 -4.35 11.96
C ALA A 260 -4.76 -3.41 13.16
N ALA A 261 -4.86 -3.99 14.36
CA ALA A 261 -5.05 -3.26 15.61
C ALA A 261 -3.84 -2.46 16.07
N HIS A 262 -2.62 -2.93 15.76
CA HIS A 262 -1.39 -2.41 16.37
C HIS A 262 -0.48 -1.66 15.40
N GLU A 263 -0.90 -1.46 14.15
CA GLU A 263 -0.20 -0.59 13.20
C GLU A 263 -0.31 0.88 13.64
N GLN A 264 0.80 1.61 13.67
CA GLN A 264 0.85 2.99 14.15
C GLN A 264 1.66 3.94 13.25
N ARG A 265 2.28 3.44 12.17
CA ARG A 265 3.12 4.26 11.29
C ARG A 265 2.31 5.37 10.61
N GLY A 266 2.81 6.60 10.63
CA GLY A 266 2.20 7.75 9.94
C GLY A 266 2.07 7.58 8.43
N SER A 267 2.96 6.78 7.81
CA SER A 267 2.92 6.39 6.40
C SER A 267 1.90 5.30 6.06
N PHE A 268 1.26 4.66 7.05
CA PHE A 268 0.27 3.58 6.87
C PHE A 268 -1.08 3.87 7.56
N PRO A 269 -1.74 5.01 7.26
CA PRO A 269 -3.10 5.28 7.74
C PRO A 269 -4.07 4.20 7.23
N LEU A 270 -5.07 3.89 8.05
CA LEU A 270 -6.13 2.96 7.68
C LEU A 270 -7.23 3.68 6.91
N ASP A 271 -7.68 3.10 5.81
CA ASP A 271 -8.94 3.46 5.16
C ASP A 271 -10.03 2.47 5.58
N SER A 272 -10.88 2.84 6.52
CA SER A 272 -12.03 2.01 6.90
C SER A 272 -13.05 1.94 5.76
N ILE A 273 -13.86 0.89 5.76
CA ILE A 273 -15.05 0.78 4.89
C ILE A 273 -16.30 1.45 5.50
N ARG A 274 -16.21 1.97 6.72
CA ARG A 274 -17.25 2.78 7.36
C ARG A 274 -17.35 4.13 6.68
N ARG A 275 -18.59 4.59 6.47
CA ARG A 275 -18.89 5.84 5.76
C ARG A 275 -20.25 6.40 6.14
N LYS A 276 -20.47 7.69 5.94
CA LYS A 276 -21.80 8.29 6.08
C LYS A 276 -22.83 7.59 5.19
N ALA A 277 -24.00 7.29 5.76
CA ALA A 277 -25.08 6.67 5.00
C ALA A 277 -25.58 7.60 3.89
N ASP A 278 -25.69 8.88 4.20
CA ASP A 278 -25.92 9.98 3.25
C ASP A 278 -24.73 10.95 3.34
N PRO A 279 -23.90 11.08 2.28
CA PRO A 279 -22.77 12.00 2.29
C PRO A 279 -23.18 13.48 2.21
N ASP A 280 -24.39 13.78 1.77
CA ASP A 280 -24.88 15.16 1.62
C ASP A 280 -25.48 15.71 2.92
N ASP A 281 -25.77 14.83 3.88
CA ASP A 281 -26.22 15.20 5.23
C ASP A 281 -25.02 15.36 6.20
N PRO A 282 -24.74 16.59 6.68
CA PRO A 282 -23.62 16.84 7.58
C PRO A 282 -23.76 16.13 8.93
N ASP A 283 -24.98 15.87 9.39
CA ASP A 283 -25.28 15.26 10.69
C ASP A 283 -25.46 13.74 10.60
N CYS A 284 -25.42 13.16 9.39
CA CYS A 284 -25.54 11.72 9.19
C CYS A 284 -24.36 10.97 9.83
N PRO A 285 -24.61 9.97 10.69
CA PRO A 285 -23.53 9.20 11.30
C PRO A 285 -22.86 8.28 10.28
N SER A 286 -21.55 8.11 10.44
CA SER A 286 -20.79 7.07 9.75
C SER A 286 -21.22 5.68 10.20
N THR A 287 -21.51 4.80 9.24
CA THR A 287 -21.99 3.43 9.46
C THR A 287 -21.45 2.49 8.39
N TYR A 288 -21.65 1.19 8.57
CA TYR A 288 -21.31 0.17 7.57
C TYR A 288 -22.50 -0.07 6.64
N ARG A 289 -22.23 -0.20 5.34
CA ARG A 289 -23.26 -0.56 4.37
C ARG A 289 -23.71 -2.01 4.60
N THR A 290 -25.00 -2.31 4.43
CA THR A 290 -25.53 -3.67 4.59
C THR A 290 -24.76 -4.70 3.75
N GLY A 291 -24.36 -5.83 4.33
CA GLY A 291 -23.54 -6.84 3.64
C GLY A 291 -22.04 -6.53 3.65
N THR A 292 -21.61 -5.49 4.35
CA THR A 292 -20.18 -5.17 4.56
C THR A 292 -19.82 -5.32 6.04
N PHE A 293 -18.64 -5.89 6.31
CA PHE A 293 -18.16 -6.22 7.65
C PHE A 293 -16.71 -5.80 7.80
N GLU A 294 -16.36 -5.19 8.92
CA GLU A 294 -14.99 -4.80 9.26
C GLU A 294 -14.59 -5.45 10.58
N TYR A 295 -13.51 -6.23 10.58
CA TYR A 295 -13.05 -7.00 11.74
C TYR A 295 -11.64 -6.60 12.12
N LEU A 296 -11.41 -6.39 13.42
CA LEU A 296 -10.11 -6.07 13.97
C LEU A 296 -9.31 -7.35 14.26
N TYR A 297 -8.03 -7.36 13.90
CA TYR A 297 -7.08 -8.44 14.18
C TYR A 297 -5.86 -7.92 14.95
N PRO A 298 -5.25 -8.74 15.83
CA PRO A 298 -4.01 -8.37 16.48
C PRO A 298 -2.85 -8.34 15.46
N GLY A 299 -1.73 -7.76 15.87
CA GLY A 299 -0.59 -7.51 15.00
C GLY A 299 -0.61 -6.19 14.23
N VAL A 300 0.46 -5.97 13.48
CA VAL A 300 0.69 -4.83 12.59
C VAL A 300 0.25 -5.15 11.14
N HIS A 301 0.51 -4.24 10.19
CA HIS A 301 0.01 -4.32 8.81
C HIS A 301 0.13 -5.71 8.13
N SER A 302 1.34 -6.27 8.07
CA SER A 302 1.59 -7.57 7.43
C SER A 302 1.35 -8.76 8.35
N ASP A 303 1.07 -8.55 9.63
CA ASP A 303 0.48 -9.60 10.49
C ASP A 303 -0.98 -9.87 10.10
N VAL A 304 -1.64 -8.95 9.39
CA VAL A 304 -2.99 -9.14 8.85
C VAL A 304 -2.96 -9.54 7.38
N GLY A 305 -2.19 -8.85 6.55
CA GLY A 305 -2.12 -9.13 5.11
C GLY A 305 -1.17 -10.25 4.70
N GLY A 306 -0.30 -10.70 5.60
CA GLY A 306 0.78 -11.65 5.29
C GLY A 306 1.97 -11.00 4.57
N GLY A 307 3.03 -11.77 4.39
CA GLY A 307 4.27 -11.34 3.71
C GLY A 307 5.51 -11.38 4.58
N TYR A 308 5.36 -11.52 5.90
CA TYR A 308 6.50 -11.76 6.80
C TYR A 308 7.05 -13.19 6.64
N PRO A 309 8.38 -13.37 6.55
CA PRO A 309 9.01 -14.68 6.70
C PRO A 309 8.96 -15.15 8.16
N PRO A 310 8.79 -16.46 8.41
CA PRO A 310 9.10 -17.05 9.71
C PRO A 310 10.53 -16.73 10.14
N GLY A 311 10.71 -16.31 11.39
CA GLY A 311 11.99 -15.92 11.97
C GLY A 311 12.30 -14.42 11.87
N GLU A 312 11.60 -13.66 11.01
CA GLU A 312 11.79 -12.21 10.95
C GLU A 312 11.45 -11.58 12.30
N GLN A 313 12.32 -10.70 12.80
CA GLN A 313 12.23 -10.12 14.15
C GLN A 313 12.13 -11.16 15.29
N GLY A 314 12.49 -12.41 15.01
CA GLY A 314 12.37 -13.53 15.93
C GLY A 314 10.95 -14.07 16.12
N LYS A 315 10.02 -13.77 15.20
CA LYS A 315 8.61 -14.18 15.25
C LYS A 315 8.37 -15.50 14.51
N ALA A 316 7.34 -16.25 14.90
CA ALA A 316 6.93 -17.50 14.26
C ALA A 316 8.09 -18.50 14.06
N LEU A 317 8.89 -18.73 15.11
CA LEU A 317 10.09 -19.57 15.03
C LEU A 317 9.80 -21.03 14.68
N GLY A 318 8.58 -21.52 14.90
CA GLY A 318 8.13 -22.85 14.50
C GLY A 318 7.87 -22.99 13.00
N GLY A 319 7.77 -21.88 12.24
CA GLY A 319 7.53 -21.87 10.80
C GLY A 319 6.26 -21.13 10.39
N SER A 320 5.88 -21.22 9.11
CA SER A 320 4.79 -20.43 8.53
C SER A 320 3.42 -20.62 9.20
N HIS A 321 3.17 -21.79 9.78
CA HIS A 321 1.94 -22.09 10.51
C HIS A 321 1.83 -21.35 11.87
N GLU A 322 2.91 -20.70 12.34
CA GLU A 322 2.92 -19.82 13.51
C GLU A 322 2.85 -18.32 13.16
N LEU A 323 2.82 -17.95 11.88
CA LEU A 323 2.64 -16.54 11.48
C LEU A 323 1.26 -16.05 11.86
N LEU A 324 1.16 -14.86 12.48
CA LEU A 324 -0.11 -14.30 12.91
C LEU A 324 -1.11 -14.14 11.76
N SER A 325 -0.60 -13.87 10.55
CA SER A 325 -1.37 -13.71 9.32
C SER A 325 -2.12 -14.95 8.87
N GLN A 326 -1.83 -16.13 9.41
CA GLN A 326 -2.59 -17.35 9.12
C GLN A 326 -4.05 -17.27 9.56
N LEU A 327 -4.34 -16.54 10.65
CA LEU A 327 -5.70 -16.41 11.18
C LEU A 327 -6.61 -15.54 10.29
N PRO A 328 -6.21 -14.31 9.88
CA PRO A 328 -6.98 -13.54 8.92
C PRO A 328 -7.04 -14.21 7.53
N LEU A 329 -6.03 -14.99 7.13
CA LEU A 329 -6.09 -15.83 5.92
C LEU A 329 -7.25 -16.82 5.98
N GLN A 330 -7.33 -17.60 7.06
CA GLN A 330 -8.38 -18.59 7.28
C GLN A 330 -9.77 -17.94 7.36
N HIS A 331 -9.89 -16.81 8.06
CA HIS A 331 -11.14 -16.07 8.14
C HIS A 331 -11.58 -15.55 6.76
N MET A 332 -10.68 -14.93 5.99
CA MET A 332 -11.01 -14.46 4.64
C MET A 332 -11.40 -15.60 3.71
N PHE A 333 -10.68 -16.73 3.79
CA PHE A 333 -11.03 -17.94 3.03
C PHE A 333 -12.43 -18.42 3.38
N HIS A 334 -12.75 -18.54 4.67
CA HIS A 334 -14.07 -18.93 5.14
C HIS A 334 -15.18 -18.00 4.60
N GLU A 335 -14.99 -16.70 4.75
CA GLU A 335 -15.91 -15.66 4.31
C GLU A 335 -16.18 -15.68 2.80
N ALA A 336 -15.12 -15.87 2.01
CA ALA A 336 -15.23 -16.02 0.57
C ALA A 336 -15.92 -17.34 0.18
N TYR A 337 -15.55 -18.45 0.82
CA TYR A 337 -16.08 -19.78 0.53
C TYR A 337 -17.60 -19.84 0.79
N GLN A 338 -18.07 -19.20 1.86
CA GLN A 338 -19.49 -19.16 2.22
C GLN A 338 -20.39 -18.52 1.16
N VAL A 339 -19.89 -17.55 0.40
CA VAL A 339 -20.64 -16.91 -0.69
C VAL A 339 -20.41 -17.55 -2.06
N GLY A 340 -19.74 -18.71 -2.08
CA GLY A 340 -19.46 -19.46 -3.29
C GLY A 340 -18.33 -18.86 -4.13
N ALA A 341 -17.30 -18.30 -3.48
CA ALA A 341 -16.05 -18.00 -4.18
C ALA A 341 -15.45 -19.28 -4.78
N PRO A 342 -14.86 -19.21 -5.99
CA PRO A 342 -14.33 -20.37 -6.69
C PRO A 342 -12.98 -20.74 -6.07
N LEU A 343 -13.01 -21.32 -4.87
CA LEU A 343 -11.85 -21.73 -4.11
C LEU A 343 -11.75 -23.26 -4.09
N GLN A 344 -10.52 -23.75 -4.12
CA GLN A 344 -10.18 -25.14 -3.87
C GLN A 344 -10.51 -25.51 -2.41
N ALA A 345 -10.58 -26.80 -2.14
CA ALA A 345 -10.78 -27.35 -0.81
C ALA A 345 -9.72 -28.42 -0.50
N PRO A 346 -9.44 -28.67 0.78
CA PRO A 346 -8.70 -29.84 1.21
C PRO A 346 -9.28 -31.13 0.62
N ALA A 347 -8.43 -32.07 0.24
CA ALA A 347 -8.87 -33.36 -0.32
C ALA A 347 -9.83 -34.12 0.62
N SER A 348 -9.67 -33.96 1.94
CA SER A 348 -10.53 -34.57 2.95
C SER A 348 -11.93 -33.99 3.02
N ALA A 349 -12.16 -32.79 2.46
CA ALA A 349 -13.46 -32.14 2.42
C ALA A 349 -14.30 -32.55 1.20
N LEU A 350 -13.74 -33.35 0.27
CA LEU A 350 -14.36 -33.74 -1.00
C LEU A 350 -14.56 -35.26 -1.07
N SER A 351 -15.71 -35.67 -1.60
CA SER A 351 -15.99 -37.09 -1.89
C SER A 351 -15.10 -37.64 -3.02
N ASP A 352 -14.95 -38.96 -3.09
CA ASP A 352 -14.16 -39.60 -4.16
C ASP A 352 -14.71 -39.29 -5.55
N GLU A 353 -16.04 -39.23 -5.71
CA GLU A 353 -16.69 -38.82 -6.97
C GLU A 353 -16.32 -37.39 -7.36
N GLN A 354 -16.34 -36.44 -6.42
CA GLN A 354 -15.97 -35.04 -6.70
C GLN A 354 -14.51 -34.92 -7.12
N LYS A 355 -13.60 -35.66 -6.45
CA LYS A 355 -12.17 -35.65 -6.77
C LYS A 355 -11.89 -36.25 -8.15
N GLU A 356 -12.60 -37.32 -8.52
CA GLU A 356 -12.45 -37.95 -9.83
C GLU A 356 -13.02 -37.06 -10.95
N ARG A 357 -14.20 -36.49 -10.74
CA ARG A 357 -14.90 -35.68 -11.75
C ARG A 357 -14.34 -34.28 -11.91
N TRP A 358 -13.91 -33.66 -10.82
CA TRP A 358 -13.39 -32.29 -10.76
C TRP A 358 -12.11 -32.22 -9.93
N PRO A 359 -11.01 -32.85 -10.38
CA PRO A 359 -9.75 -32.90 -9.62
C PRO A 359 -9.16 -31.52 -9.33
N TRP A 360 -9.52 -30.49 -10.10
CA TRP A 360 -9.09 -29.11 -9.87
C TRP A 360 -9.76 -28.43 -8.67
N LEU A 361 -10.76 -29.05 -8.04
CA LEU A 361 -11.32 -28.58 -6.76
C LEU A 361 -10.39 -28.87 -5.58
N VAL A 362 -9.41 -29.77 -5.74
CA VAL A 362 -8.52 -30.19 -4.66
C VAL A 362 -7.34 -29.24 -4.56
N MET A 363 -7.03 -28.76 -3.36
CA MET A 363 -5.77 -28.06 -3.09
C MET A 363 -4.57 -28.99 -3.35
N ASP A 364 -3.55 -28.48 -4.05
CA ASP A 364 -2.28 -29.18 -4.08
C ASP A 364 -1.57 -29.10 -2.71
N GLY A 365 -0.52 -29.91 -2.51
CA GLY A 365 0.16 -29.98 -1.22
C GLY A 365 0.73 -28.64 -0.77
N GLY A 366 1.34 -27.87 -1.68
CA GLY A 366 1.90 -26.55 -1.35
C GLY A 366 0.83 -25.54 -0.96
N THR A 367 -0.31 -25.56 -1.63
CA THR A 367 -1.47 -24.72 -1.29
C THR A 367 -2.07 -25.15 0.04
N TYR A 368 -2.24 -26.45 0.29
CA TYR A 368 -2.75 -26.96 1.57
C TYR A 368 -1.86 -26.54 2.74
N ASP A 369 -0.54 -26.75 2.62
CA ASP A 369 0.44 -26.41 3.66
C ASP A 369 0.51 -24.90 3.93
N ALA A 370 0.27 -24.06 2.90
CA ALA A 370 0.25 -22.60 3.05
C ALA A 370 -0.91 -22.09 3.94
N PHE A 371 -1.93 -22.91 4.18
CA PHE A 371 -3.06 -22.59 5.05
C PHE A 371 -2.94 -23.21 6.45
N ASP A 372 -1.87 -23.95 6.74
CA ASP A 372 -1.69 -24.57 8.06
C ASP A 372 -1.61 -23.53 9.19
N VAL A 373 -2.15 -23.86 10.36
CA VAL A 373 -2.18 -22.99 11.55
C VAL A 373 -1.87 -23.80 12.79
N SER A 374 -0.87 -23.36 13.55
CA SER A 374 -0.49 -24.06 14.78
C SER A 374 -1.58 -23.97 15.86
N PRO A 375 -1.79 -25.05 16.64
CA PRO A 375 -2.65 -24.99 17.82
C PRO A 375 -2.21 -23.94 18.86
N THR A 376 -0.90 -23.65 18.93
CA THR A 376 -0.34 -22.62 19.80
C THR A 376 -0.81 -21.23 19.41
N LEU A 377 -0.73 -20.89 18.12
CA LEU A 377 -1.19 -19.61 17.61
C LEU A 377 -2.70 -19.44 17.82
N ILE A 378 -3.49 -20.49 17.52
CA ILE A 378 -4.95 -20.48 17.75
C ILE A 378 -5.27 -20.20 19.22
N ARG A 379 -4.61 -20.89 20.16
CA ARG A 379 -4.86 -20.70 21.60
C ARG A 379 -4.58 -19.26 22.02
N ARG A 380 -3.41 -18.71 21.66
CA ARG A 380 -3.01 -17.34 22.04
C ARG A 380 -3.91 -16.28 21.43
N PHE A 381 -4.32 -16.47 20.17
CA PHE A 381 -5.27 -15.58 19.53
C PHE A 381 -6.64 -15.63 20.21
N ASN A 382 -7.14 -16.81 20.56
CA ASN A 382 -8.44 -16.93 21.23
C ASN A 382 -8.42 -16.26 22.61
N ILE A 383 -7.32 -16.38 23.36
CA ILE A 383 -7.16 -15.65 24.64
C ILE A 383 -7.21 -14.13 24.40
N TRP A 384 -6.51 -13.64 23.36
CA TRP A 384 -6.61 -12.23 22.99
C TRP A 384 -8.03 -11.83 22.60
N LEU A 385 -8.73 -12.66 21.82
CA LEU A 385 -10.08 -12.40 21.34
C LEU A 385 -11.11 -12.40 22.48
N ASP A 386 -11.02 -13.36 23.41
CA ASP A 386 -11.91 -13.49 24.56
C ASP A 386 -11.76 -12.31 25.54
N ALA A 387 -10.62 -11.63 25.53
CA ALA A 387 -10.36 -10.42 26.30
C ALA A 387 -10.90 -9.13 25.64
N GLN A 388 -11.45 -9.21 24.42
CA GLN A 388 -11.95 -8.04 23.69
C GLN A 388 -13.43 -7.73 23.97
N ASP A 389 -13.72 -6.44 24.09
CA ASP A 389 -15.09 -5.91 24.01
C ASP A 389 -15.33 -5.29 22.63
N ASN A 390 -16.52 -5.54 22.06
CA ASN A 390 -16.97 -4.87 20.84
C ASN A 390 -17.19 -3.38 21.07
N GLY A 391 -16.95 -2.57 20.05
CA GLY A 391 -17.21 -1.13 20.08
C GLY A 391 -16.91 -0.45 18.75
N PRO A 392 -17.11 0.87 18.65
CA PRO A 392 -16.64 1.66 17.51
C PRO A 392 -15.13 1.46 17.29
N LEU A 393 -14.71 1.43 16.02
CA LEU A 393 -13.33 1.12 15.64
C LEU A 393 -12.30 1.96 16.41
N GLU A 394 -12.55 3.26 16.58
CA GLU A 394 -11.66 4.17 17.30
C GLU A 394 -11.44 3.77 18.76
N GLU A 395 -12.50 3.31 19.43
CA GLU A 395 -12.43 2.89 20.83
C GLU A 395 -11.67 1.58 20.98
N VAL A 396 -11.96 0.60 20.11
CA VAL A 396 -11.28 -0.69 20.13
C VAL A 396 -9.79 -0.51 19.79
N MET A 397 -9.47 0.28 18.76
CA MET A 397 -8.08 0.58 18.41
C MET A 397 -7.35 1.36 19.52
N ALA A 398 -8.03 2.26 20.24
CA ALA A 398 -7.43 2.96 21.37
C ALA A 398 -7.10 2.01 22.55
N ARG A 399 -7.97 1.01 22.80
CA ARG A 399 -7.70 -0.06 23.79
C ARG A 399 -6.51 -0.91 23.39
N GLU A 400 -6.48 -1.39 22.15
CA GLU A 400 -5.40 -2.22 21.61
C GLU A 400 -4.06 -1.48 21.54
N ALA A 401 -4.08 -0.18 21.22
CA ALA A 401 -2.88 0.64 21.30
C ALA A 401 -2.37 0.75 22.75
N GLY A 402 -3.27 0.83 23.74
CA GLY A 402 -2.92 0.73 25.16
C GLY A 402 -2.30 -0.62 25.52
N LEU A 403 -2.87 -1.71 24.99
CA LEU A 403 -2.44 -3.09 25.17
C LEU A 403 -0.97 -3.30 24.75
N ILE A 404 -0.65 -3.00 23.49
CA ILE A 404 0.72 -3.12 22.99
C ILE A 404 1.66 -2.10 23.64
N THR A 405 1.17 -0.92 24.04
CA THR A 405 1.98 0.04 24.81
C THR A 405 2.38 -0.56 26.17
N GLY A 406 1.48 -1.25 26.85
CA GLY A 406 1.79 -1.97 28.10
C GLY A 406 2.86 -3.03 27.91
N TRP A 407 2.75 -3.84 26.85
CA TRP A 407 3.78 -4.80 26.46
C TRP A 407 5.14 -4.11 26.20
N ARG A 408 5.15 -3.01 25.43
CA ARG A 408 6.38 -2.25 25.13
C ARG A 408 6.98 -1.58 26.37
N ILE A 409 6.20 -1.11 27.33
CA ILE A 409 6.75 -0.61 28.61
C ILE A 409 7.56 -1.71 29.29
N ASN A 410 7.04 -2.92 29.35
CA ASN A 410 7.77 -4.02 29.94
C ASN A 410 8.97 -4.44 29.05
N ARG A 411 8.74 -4.77 27.79
CA ARG A 411 9.75 -5.37 26.91
C ARG A 411 10.79 -4.39 26.36
N TYR A 412 10.36 -3.19 25.99
CA TYR A 412 11.23 -2.19 25.38
C TYR A 412 11.79 -1.22 26.40
N ALA A 413 10.94 -0.57 27.20
CA ALA A 413 11.44 0.44 28.13
C ALA A 413 12.35 -0.16 29.21
N ASN A 414 12.12 -1.40 29.63
CA ASN A 414 13.02 -2.13 30.56
C ASN A 414 14.00 -3.08 29.87
N PHE A 415 14.09 -3.07 28.53
CA PHE A 415 14.94 -3.97 27.73
C PHE A 415 14.74 -5.47 27.98
N LEU A 416 13.62 -5.88 28.58
CA LEU A 416 13.33 -7.28 28.87
C LEU A 416 13.08 -8.12 27.62
N PHE A 417 12.81 -7.50 26.46
CA PHE A 417 12.75 -8.23 25.19
C PHE A 417 14.05 -9.00 24.91
N ARG A 418 15.20 -8.52 25.41
CA ARG A 418 16.52 -9.17 25.24
C ARG A 418 16.63 -10.53 25.91
N THR A 419 15.70 -10.85 26.80
CA THR A 419 15.64 -12.14 27.50
C THR A 419 14.78 -13.17 26.77
N THR A 420 14.11 -12.78 25.67
CA THR A 420 13.19 -13.65 24.92
C THR A 420 13.93 -14.54 23.92
N SER A 421 13.27 -15.64 23.53
CA SER A 421 13.69 -16.49 22.41
C SER A 421 13.75 -15.71 21.09
N ALA A 422 12.83 -14.78 20.87
CA ALA A 422 12.81 -13.91 19.70
C ALA A 422 14.10 -13.08 19.58
N TRP A 423 14.54 -12.44 20.67
CA TRP A 423 15.81 -11.72 20.67
C TRP A 423 17.02 -12.63 20.46
N ALA A 424 17.05 -13.77 21.14
CA ALA A 424 18.12 -14.76 20.97
C ALA A 424 18.23 -15.24 19.52
N HIS A 425 17.11 -15.31 18.79
CA HIS A 425 17.08 -15.68 17.38
C HIS A 425 17.76 -14.64 16.47
N VAL A 426 17.52 -13.34 16.70
CA VAL A 426 18.05 -12.27 15.83
C VAL A 426 19.47 -11.84 16.23
N GLN A 427 19.89 -12.14 17.46
CA GLN A 427 21.17 -11.70 17.99
C GLN A 427 22.35 -12.24 17.16
N GLY A 428 23.20 -11.31 16.69
CA GLY A 428 24.40 -11.59 15.91
C GLY A 428 24.16 -11.86 14.44
N LYS A 429 22.92 -11.75 13.92
CA LYS A 429 22.59 -12.07 12.53
C LYS A 429 22.54 -10.87 11.57
N ASP A 430 22.55 -9.65 12.09
CA ASP A 430 22.55 -8.43 11.27
C ASP A 430 23.70 -8.38 10.26
N MET A 431 23.42 -7.94 9.02
CA MET A 431 24.45 -7.70 8.00
C MET A 431 25.38 -6.53 8.37
N SER A 432 26.69 -6.73 8.28
CA SER A 432 27.68 -5.64 8.40
C SER A 432 27.56 -4.63 7.25
N ASP A 433 28.16 -3.44 7.37
CA ASP A 433 28.13 -2.42 6.31
C ASP A 433 28.75 -2.93 5.00
N GLU A 434 29.81 -3.73 5.13
CA GLU A 434 30.49 -4.39 4.01
C GLU A 434 29.62 -5.46 3.36
N GLU A 435 28.94 -6.29 4.16
CA GLU A 435 27.98 -7.28 3.68
C GLU A 435 26.82 -6.58 2.95
N ARG A 436 26.23 -5.53 3.53
CA ARG A 436 25.15 -4.75 2.89
C ARG A 436 25.57 -4.17 1.54
N SER A 437 26.76 -3.57 1.48
CA SER A 437 27.30 -3.00 0.25
C SER A 437 27.53 -4.08 -0.82
N ALA A 438 28.05 -5.24 -0.41
CA ALA A 438 28.27 -6.38 -1.29
C ALA A 438 26.94 -6.92 -1.87
N PHE A 439 25.95 -7.19 -1.03
CA PHE A 439 24.63 -7.66 -1.47
C PHE A 439 23.93 -6.65 -2.38
N SER A 440 23.92 -5.37 -2.01
CA SER A 440 23.35 -4.29 -2.83
C SER A 440 24.03 -4.21 -4.21
N THR A 441 25.35 -4.33 -4.25
CA THR A 441 26.11 -4.34 -5.51
C THR A 441 25.80 -5.57 -6.37
N LEU A 442 25.72 -6.76 -5.76
CA LEU A 442 25.37 -7.99 -6.48
C LEU A 442 23.94 -7.92 -7.02
N HIS A 443 23.00 -7.41 -6.23
CA HIS A 443 21.60 -7.22 -6.61
C HIS A 443 21.49 -6.26 -7.81
N ARG A 444 22.09 -5.07 -7.74
CA ARG A 444 22.13 -4.10 -8.84
C ARG A 444 22.72 -4.70 -10.12
N ARG A 445 23.81 -5.46 -10.02
CA ARG A 445 24.41 -6.11 -11.20
C ARG A 445 23.51 -7.17 -11.81
N GLN A 446 22.81 -7.92 -10.98
CA GLN A 446 21.85 -8.91 -11.47
C GLN A 446 20.69 -8.20 -12.20
N GLN A 447 20.24 -7.03 -11.71
CA GLN A 447 19.27 -6.20 -12.42
C GLN A 447 19.82 -5.70 -13.76
N GLU A 448 21.04 -5.13 -13.78
CA GLU A 448 21.69 -4.67 -15.02
C GLU A 448 21.83 -5.80 -16.06
N LYS A 449 22.20 -7.00 -15.60
CA LYS A 449 22.25 -8.21 -16.45
C LYS A 449 20.88 -8.57 -16.99
N ASN A 450 19.84 -8.58 -16.16
CA ASN A 450 18.47 -8.87 -16.59
C ASN A 450 17.98 -7.83 -17.61
N THR A 451 18.29 -6.56 -17.40
CA THR A 451 17.94 -5.45 -18.32
C THR A 451 18.70 -5.55 -19.65
N ALA A 452 20.00 -5.86 -19.64
CA ALA A 452 20.77 -6.10 -20.86
C ALA A 452 20.22 -7.29 -21.67
N LEU A 453 19.93 -8.41 -21.00
CA LEU A 453 19.36 -9.60 -21.63
C LEU A 453 17.99 -9.31 -22.26
N ARG A 454 17.12 -8.57 -21.55
CA ARG A 454 15.81 -8.14 -22.08
C ARG A 454 15.95 -7.22 -23.30
N ALA A 455 17.00 -6.39 -23.35
CA ALA A 455 17.30 -5.53 -24.49
C ALA A 455 18.03 -6.25 -25.65
N GLY A 456 18.29 -7.56 -25.54
CA GLY A 456 19.08 -8.32 -26.52
C GLY A 456 20.54 -7.89 -26.60
N LYS A 457 21.06 -7.26 -25.54
CA LYS A 457 22.45 -6.78 -25.43
C LYS A 457 23.28 -7.75 -24.61
N GLU A 458 24.60 -7.75 -24.84
CA GLU A 458 25.51 -8.51 -23.99
C GLU A 458 25.48 -7.97 -22.54
N PRO A 459 25.44 -8.86 -21.53
CA PRO A 459 25.54 -8.45 -20.14
C PRO A 459 26.85 -7.71 -19.84
N PRO A 460 26.85 -6.75 -18.90
CA PRO A 460 28.09 -6.13 -18.45
C PRO A 460 29.09 -7.18 -17.92
N ALA A 461 30.37 -7.01 -18.24
CA ALA A 461 31.43 -7.90 -17.80
C ALA A 461 31.53 -7.92 -16.26
N ALA A 462 31.91 -9.08 -15.70
CA ALA A 462 32.12 -9.20 -14.26
C ALA A 462 33.27 -8.26 -13.81
N SER A 463 33.01 -7.41 -12.81
CA SER A 463 34.07 -6.57 -12.25
C SER A 463 35.08 -7.40 -11.47
N ALA A 464 36.27 -6.84 -11.24
CA ALA A 464 37.26 -7.38 -10.31
C ALA A 464 36.66 -7.70 -8.92
N ASP A 465 35.74 -6.87 -8.41
CA ASP A 465 35.11 -7.08 -7.10
C ASP A 465 34.00 -8.15 -7.02
N HIS A 466 33.60 -8.79 -8.13
CA HIS A 466 32.48 -9.74 -8.12
C HIS A 466 32.75 -10.96 -7.22
N GLU A 467 33.95 -11.53 -7.29
CA GLU A 467 34.33 -12.68 -6.46
C GLU A 467 34.41 -12.28 -4.98
N ARG A 468 34.92 -11.07 -4.69
CA ARG A 468 34.97 -10.52 -3.33
C ARG A 468 33.57 -10.39 -2.73
N HIS A 469 32.61 -9.78 -3.45
CA HIS A 469 31.24 -9.64 -2.96
C HIS A 469 30.54 -11.00 -2.81
N SER A 470 30.78 -11.94 -3.73
CA SER A 470 30.24 -13.30 -3.65
C SER A 470 30.82 -14.08 -2.46
N ALA A 471 32.11 -13.88 -2.14
CA ALA A 471 32.71 -14.40 -0.92
C ALA A 471 32.08 -13.83 0.35
N LEU A 472 31.84 -12.51 0.41
CA LEU A 472 31.15 -11.87 1.54
C LEU A 472 29.73 -12.43 1.73
N LYS A 473 28.97 -12.62 0.64
CA LYS A 473 27.65 -13.28 0.68
C LYS A 473 27.73 -14.68 1.29
N ARG A 474 28.67 -15.51 0.83
CA ARG A 474 28.86 -16.88 1.35
C ARG A 474 29.25 -16.89 2.83
N THR A 475 30.12 -15.97 3.25
CA THR A 475 30.50 -15.82 4.67
C THR A 475 29.30 -15.45 5.54
N TYR A 476 28.46 -14.52 5.07
CA TYR A 476 27.22 -14.15 5.75
C TYR A 476 26.28 -15.36 5.89
N GLU A 477 26.06 -16.11 4.81
CA GLU A 477 25.21 -17.31 4.80
C GLU A 477 25.71 -18.35 5.81
N GLN A 478 27.02 -18.63 5.79
CA GLN A 478 27.64 -19.58 6.71
C GLN A 478 27.54 -19.14 8.18
N ARG A 479 27.79 -17.86 8.50
CA ARG A 479 27.80 -17.41 9.90
C ARG A 479 26.40 -17.31 10.50
N THR A 480 25.39 -17.01 9.67
CA THR A 480 24.00 -16.88 10.13
C THR A 480 23.24 -18.20 10.07
N GLY A 481 23.78 -19.19 9.37
CA GLY A 481 23.15 -20.49 9.16
C GLY A 481 21.95 -20.43 8.20
N VAL A 482 21.73 -19.31 7.52
CA VAL A 482 20.74 -19.21 6.45
C VAL A 482 21.27 -19.95 5.23
N GLY A 483 20.37 -20.62 4.51
CA GLY A 483 20.71 -21.28 3.25
C GLY A 483 21.17 -20.29 2.18
N GLU A 484 21.47 -20.78 0.99
CA GLU A 484 21.82 -19.91 -0.15
C GLU A 484 20.71 -18.89 -0.42
N ILE A 485 21.06 -17.61 -0.33
CA ILE A 485 20.14 -16.50 -0.57
C ILE A 485 20.10 -16.20 -2.07
N ALA A 486 18.94 -16.39 -2.69
CA ALA A 486 18.70 -15.94 -4.05
C ALA A 486 18.49 -14.41 -4.07
N LEU A 487 19.18 -13.71 -4.98
CA LEU A 487 18.98 -12.27 -5.16
C LEU A 487 17.67 -12.01 -5.92
N ASN A 488 16.69 -11.46 -5.22
CA ASN A 488 15.38 -11.14 -5.79
C ASN A 488 15.41 -9.80 -6.52
N THR A 489 15.56 -9.82 -7.85
CA THR A 489 15.59 -8.58 -8.66
C THR A 489 14.22 -7.97 -8.93
N ALA A 490 13.12 -8.66 -8.58
CA ALA A 490 11.77 -8.14 -8.73
C ALA A 490 11.37 -7.18 -7.60
N LYS A 491 12.17 -7.12 -6.54
CA LYS A 491 11.99 -6.26 -5.36
C LYS A 491 13.28 -5.49 -5.08
N THR A 492 13.16 -4.35 -4.41
CA THR A 492 14.33 -3.63 -3.89
C THR A 492 15.06 -4.53 -2.89
N PHE A 493 16.39 -4.49 -2.89
CA PHE A 493 17.16 -5.26 -1.92
C PHE A 493 16.93 -4.71 -0.50
N GLU A 494 16.50 -5.59 0.40
CA GLU A 494 16.30 -5.29 1.80
C GLU A 494 17.34 -6.05 2.64
N PRO A 495 18.23 -5.34 3.36
CA PRO A 495 19.21 -5.98 4.22
C PRO A 495 18.57 -6.52 5.49
N SER A 496 19.06 -7.66 5.99
CA SER A 496 18.65 -8.20 7.29
C SER A 496 19.32 -7.41 8.42
N LEU A 497 18.50 -6.69 9.20
CA LEU A 497 18.92 -5.76 10.24
C LEU A 497 18.05 -5.84 11.50
N ASP A 498 17.36 -6.96 11.72
CA ASP A 498 16.36 -7.12 12.76
C ASP A 498 16.89 -6.77 14.16
N GLN A 499 18.12 -7.15 14.49
CA GLN A 499 18.69 -6.90 15.82
C GLN A 499 18.86 -5.40 16.07
N ARG A 500 19.51 -4.67 15.16
CA ARG A 500 19.68 -3.21 15.32
C ARG A 500 18.35 -2.47 15.22
N GLN A 501 17.44 -2.93 14.36
CA GLN A 501 16.12 -2.34 14.16
C GLN A 501 15.29 -2.44 15.44
N LEU A 502 15.18 -3.63 16.01
CA LEU A 502 14.50 -3.86 17.28
C LEU A 502 15.21 -3.12 18.43
N HIS A 503 16.54 -3.09 18.44
CA HIS A 503 17.26 -2.34 19.46
C HIS A 503 16.97 -0.83 19.38
N GLY A 504 16.98 -0.26 18.17
CA GLY A 504 16.62 1.13 17.91
C GLY A 504 15.20 1.43 18.35
N ALA A 505 14.24 0.55 18.01
CA ALA A 505 12.86 0.64 18.48
C ALA A 505 12.74 0.65 20.01
N MET A 506 13.51 -0.19 20.72
CA MET A 506 13.53 -0.18 22.18
C MET A 506 14.03 1.15 22.74
N LEU A 507 15.11 1.68 22.18
CA LEU A 507 15.68 2.97 22.57
C LEU A 507 14.71 4.11 22.32
N ASP A 508 14.05 4.12 21.17
CA ASP A 508 13.07 5.15 20.81
C ASP A 508 11.85 5.12 21.71
N PHE A 509 11.26 3.94 21.92
CA PHE A 509 10.13 3.78 22.83
C PHE A 509 10.50 4.19 24.25
N ARG A 510 11.66 3.74 24.75
CA ARG A 510 12.14 4.07 26.10
C ARG A 510 12.31 5.58 26.27
N ARG A 511 12.98 6.24 25.31
CA ARG A 511 13.21 7.69 25.36
C ARG A 511 11.89 8.44 25.49
N ASP A 512 10.88 8.03 24.74
CA ASP A 512 9.58 8.71 24.78
C ASP A 512 8.79 8.39 26.05
N TYR A 513 8.93 7.18 26.61
CA TYR A 513 8.24 6.77 27.84
C TYR A 513 8.84 7.38 29.12
N ILE A 514 10.17 7.50 29.21
CA ILE A 514 10.94 8.03 30.38
C ILE A 514 11.24 9.54 30.21
N PRO A 515 10.37 10.24 29.49
CA PRO A 515 10.65 11.51 28.78
C PRO A 515 12.13 11.96 28.71
N GLU A 516 13.02 11.13 28.15
CA GLU A 516 14.46 11.42 28.00
C GLU A 516 14.72 12.31 26.76
N TRP A 517 13.93 13.39 26.59
CA TRP A 517 13.92 14.23 25.38
C TRP A 517 15.01 15.30 25.32
N ASN A 518 15.75 15.52 26.41
CA ASN A 518 16.80 16.54 26.52
C ASN A 518 16.35 17.95 26.10
N LEU A 519 15.12 18.35 26.47
CA LEU A 519 14.57 19.67 26.15
C LEU A 519 15.32 20.77 26.92
N SER A 520 15.81 21.78 26.22
CA SER A 520 16.42 22.96 26.86
C SER A 520 15.35 23.98 27.24
N PRO A 521 15.38 24.58 28.45
CA PRO A 521 14.51 25.70 28.80
C PRO A 521 14.72 26.94 27.92
N LEU A 522 15.83 27.00 27.19
CA LEU A 522 16.19 28.07 26.27
C LEU A 522 15.70 27.83 24.84
N ASP A 523 15.20 26.63 24.53
CA ASP A 523 14.67 26.33 23.20
C ASP A 523 13.38 27.13 22.95
N PRO A 524 13.13 27.61 21.72
CA PRO A 524 11.98 28.45 21.39
C PRO A 524 10.63 27.73 21.54
N GLY A 525 10.63 26.44 21.88
CA GLY A 525 9.44 25.59 22.02
C GLY A 525 8.73 25.32 20.71
N LEU A 526 9.47 25.36 19.60
CA LEU A 526 8.99 25.08 18.27
C LEU A 526 9.59 23.76 17.78
N SER A 527 8.74 22.91 17.22
CA SER A 527 9.15 21.76 16.41
C SER A 527 9.15 22.15 14.94
N GLN A 528 10.21 21.80 14.21
CA GLN A 528 10.32 21.98 12.78
C GLN A 528 10.23 20.64 12.06
N GLY A 529 9.59 20.62 10.90
CA GLY A 529 9.50 19.46 10.03
C GLY A 529 9.64 19.89 8.57
N ARG A 530 10.38 19.12 7.77
CA ARG A 530 10.64 19.44 6.37
C ARG A 530 10.24 18.28 5.47
N LEU A 531 9.36 18.53 4.51
CA LEU A 531 9.02 17.59 3.44
C LEU A 531 9.81 17.99 2.20
N ILE A 532 10.66 17.09 1.69
CA ILE A 532 11.51 17.40 0.53
C ILE A 532 10.68 17.46 -0.75
N ASN A 533 9.63 16.65 -0.89
CA ASN A 533 8.76 16.69 -2.06
C ASN A 533 7.29 16.44 -1.68
N ALA A 534 6.52 17.52 -1.58
CA ALA A 534 5.09 17.53 -1.30
C ALA A 534 4.22 17.35 -2.57
N SER A 535 4.82 17.47 -3.75
CA SER A 535 4.12 17.36 -5.05
C SER A 535 3.98 15.92 -5.57
N VAL A 536 4.40 14.92 -4.79
CA VAL A 536 4.31 13.52 -5.21
C VAL A 536 2.87 13.02 -5.03
N GLY A 537 2.10 13.05 -6.10
CA GLY A 537 1.01 12.10 -6.43
C GLY A 537 -0.16 11.88 -5.46
N GLY A 538 -0.24 12.54 -4.30
CA GLY A 538 -1.35 12.38 -3.36
C GLY A 538 -1.39 13.42 -2.24
N LEU A 539 -2.30 13.20 -1.29
CA LEU A 539 -2.61 14.15 -0.23
C LEU A 539 -1.56 14.13 0.88
N VAL A 540 -1.27 15.29 1.46
CA VAL A 540 -0.42 15.44 2.65
C VAL A 540 -1.13 16.30 3.68
N TYR A 541 -1.23 15.79 4.91
CA TYR A 541 -1.86 16.48 6.03
C TYR A 541 -0.85 16.82 7.12
N LEU A 542 -1.12 17.89 7.88
CA LEU A 542 -0.43 18.24 9.13
C LEU A 542 -1.24 17.78 10.34
N LEU A 543 -0.55 17.26 11.35
CA LEU A 543 -1.11 16.87 12.65
C LEU A 543 -1.24 18.06 13.60
N ASN A 544 -2.33 18.08 14.35
CA ASN A 544 -2.55 19.06 15.40
C ASN A 544 -1.68 18.77 16.63
N GLU A 545 -0.90 19.75 17.09
CA GLU A 545 0.02 19.58 18.23
C GLU A 545 -0.67 19.31 19.57
N GLN A 546 -1.92 19.77 19.76
CA GLN A 546 -2.66 19.53 21.00
C GLN A 546 -3.18 18.10 21.01
N ASP A 547 -3.72 17.63 19.89
CA ASP A 547 -4.15 16.23 19.73
C ASP A 547 -2.98 15.28 19.97
N GLU A 548 -1.80 15.54 19.39
CA GLU A 548 -0.62 14.68 19.63
C GLU A 548 -0.23 14.61 21.11
N ALA A 549 -0.28 15.73 21.85
CA ALA A 549 0.04 15.75 23.27
C ALA A 549 -1.01 15.01 24.11
N GLU A 550 -2.29 15.07 23.72
CA GLU A 550 -3.37 14.34 24.35
C GLU A 550 -3.27 12.83 24.08
N GLU A 551 -3.00 12.43 22.84
CA GLU A 551 -2.78 11.04 22.46
C GLU A 551 -1.60 10.43 23.24
N TYR A 552 -0.48 11.15 23.33
CA TYR A 552 0.66 10.73 24.14
C TYR A 552 0.26 10.46 25.59
N ARG A 553 -0.47 11.40 26.22
CA ARG A 553 -0.95 11.28 27.60
C ARG A 553 -1.83 10.04 27.75
N ASP A 554 -2.76 9.83 26.83
CA ASP A 554 -3.76 8.78 26.92
C ASP A 554 -3.15 7.40 26.71
N LEU A 555 -2.27 7.24 25.72
CA LEU A 555 -1.50 6.02 25.50
C LEU A 555 -0.58 5.70 26.67
N ARG A 556 0.12 6.71 27.22
CA ARG A 556 0.98 6.50 28.39
C ARG A 556 0.16 6.03 29.60
N ARG A 557 -1.01 6.62 29.84
CA ARG A 557 -1.91 6.20 30.92
C ARG A 557 -2.46 4.80 30.69
N ALA A 558 -2.91 4.50 29.47
CA ALA A 558 -3.43 3.19 29.10
C ALA A 558 -2.36 2.11 29.25
N GLY A 559 -1.17 2.31 28.67
CA GLY A 559 -0.06 1.37 28.78
C GLY A 559 0.35 1.10 30.24
N ASN A 560 0.42 2.13 31.09
CA ASN A 560 0.68 1.94 32.52
C ASN A 560 -0.38 1.08 33.21
N ARG A 561 -1.67 1.24 32.85
CA ARG A 561 -2.74 0.39 33.39
C ARG A 561 -2.55 -1.06 32.97
N GLU A 562 -2.21 -1.30 31.71
CA GLU A 562 -1.94 -2.65 31.21
C GLU A 562 -0.69 -3.27 31.85
N VAL A 563 0.33 -2.48 32.17
CA VAL A 563 1.48 -2.97 32.94
C VAL A 563 1.05 -3.49 34.31
N VAL A 564 0.22 -2.72 35.01
CA VAL A 564 -0.33 -3.13 36.32
C VAL A 564 -1.28 -4.32 36.18
N ARG A 565 -1.99 -4.44 35.06
CA ARG A 565 -2.88 -5.57 34.80
C ARG A 565 -2.11 -6.87 34.58
N TRP A 566 -1.05 -6.83 33.78
CA TRP A 566 -0.36 -8.03 33.31
C TRP A 566 0.85 -8.46 34.13
N PHE A 567 1.56 -7.52 34.77
CA PHE A 567 2.86 -7.80 35.37
C PHE A 567 2.89 -7.59 36.89
N GLY A 568 3.59 -8.47 37.60
CA GLY A 568 3.90 -8.35 39.02
C GLY A 568 4.94 -7.26 39.30
N GLU A 569 5.30 -7.09 40.58
CA GLU A 569 6.35 -6.15 40.99
C GLU A 569 7.74 -6.52 40.43
N ASP A 570 7.95 -7.80 40.16
CA ASP A 570 9.14 -8.36 39.51
C ASP A 570 9.13 -8.22 37.98
N LEU A 571 8.10 -7.57 37.43
CA LEU A 571 7.85 -7.42 35.99
C LEU A 571 7.59 -8.75 35.25
N ALA A 572 7.40 -9.86 35.98
CA ALA A 572 6.95 -11.13 35.40
C ALA A 572 5.43 -11.11 35.16
N PRO A 573 4.91 -11.82 34.15
CA PRO A 573 3.46 -11.98 33.98
C PRO A 573 2.80 -12.60 35.21
N ARG A 574 1.65 -12.07 35.63
CA ARG A 574 0.99 -12.42 36.90
C ARG A 574 0.35 -13.80 36.94
N ASP A 575 -0.14 -14.26 35.80
CA ASP A 575 -0.90 -15.50 35.65
C ASP A 575 -0.70 -16.09 34.25
N ASP A 576 -1.27 -17.27 34.03
CA ASP A 576 -1.11 -18.03 32.77
C ASP A 576 -1.73 -17.30 31.56
N GLU A 577 -2.82 -16.56 31.76
CA GLU A 577 -3.49 -15.78 30.71
C GLU A 577 -2.61 -14.60 30.28
N ALA A 578 -2.08 -13.85 31.25
CA ALA A 578 -1.09 -12.80 31.00
C ALA A 578 0.15 -13.36 30.29
N TRP A 579 0.60 -14.57 30.63
CA TRP A 579 1.70 -15.24 29.94
C TRP A 579 1.41 -15.52 28.46
N ASP A 580 0.25 -16.09 28.14
CA ASP A 580 -0.09 -16.39 26.74
C ASP A 580 -0.32 -15.12 25.91
N LEU A 581 -0.93 -14.06 26.48
CA LEU A 581 -1.03 -12.73 25.84
C LEU A 581 0.34 -12.12 25.58
N VAL A 582 1.21 -12.14 26.58
CA VAL A 582 2.58 -11.65 26.44
C VAL A 582 3.35 -12.42 25.37
N ARG A 583 3.17 -13.75 25.29
CA ARG A 583 3.79 -14.57 24.25
C ARG A 583 3.18 -14.36 22.87
N LEU A 584 1.92 -13.95 22.77
CA LEU A 584 1.36 -13.47 21.50
C LEU A 584 2.20 -12.32 20.94
N PHE A 585 2.52 -11.33 21.79
CA PHE A 585 3.35 -10.20 21.38
C PHE A 585 4.85 -10.56 21.22
N ASP A 586 5.40 -11.37 22.12
CA ASP A 586 6.81 -11.78 22.07
C ASP A 586 7.10 -12.61 20.80
N GLU A 587 6.20 -13.51 20.40
CA GLU A 587 6.48 -14.55 19.39
C GLU A 587 5.69 -14.43 18.09
N HIS A 588 4.60 -13.65 18.01
CA HIS A 588 3.76 -13.57 16.80
C HIS A 588 3.56 -12.15 16.25
N VAL A 589 3.46 -11.13 17.10
CA VAL A 589 3.28 -9.74 16.65
C VAL A 589 4.62 -9.13 16.24
N HIS A 590 4.70 -8.66 15.00
CA HIS A 590 5.86 -7.93 14.49
C HIS A 590 5.81 -6.45 14.93
N ASP A 591 6.96 -5.79 14.82
CA ASP A 591 7.11 -4.35 14.98
C ASP A 591 7.45 -3.73 13.63
N SER A 592 6.42 -3.35 12.88
CA SER A 592 6.57 -2.75 11.55
C SER A 592 7.34 -1.42 11.56
N ARG A 593 7.41 -0.77 12.73
CA ARG A 593 8.05 0.51 12.91
C ARG A 593 9.56 0.38 13.15
N ALA A 594 10.01 -0.71 13.78
CA ALA A 594 11.43 -1.06 13.93
C ALA A 594 12.14 -1.15 12.56
N TRP A 595 11.48 -1.77 11.57
CA TRP A 595 12.00 -1.89 10.20
C TRP A 595 12.11 -0.54 9.51
N PHE A 596 11.03 0.25 9.56
CA PHE A 596 10.88 1.47 8.77
C PHE A 596 11.93 2.55 9.12
N MET A 597 12.22 2.75 10.41
CA MET A 597 13.16 3.78 10.89
C MET A 597 14.61 3.56 10.44
N ASN A 598 14.99 2.34 10.06
CA ASN A 598 16.36 2.01 9.63
C ASN A 598 16.48 1.84 8.11
N ALA A 599 15.37 1.50 7.44
CA ALA A 599 15.34 1.28 5.99
C ALA A 599 15.11 2.58 5.19
N ALA A 600 14.34 3.53 5.73
CA ALA A 600 13.92 4.72 4.99
C ALA A 600 14.71 5.99 5.33
N LEU A 601 15.20 6.16 6.58
CA LEU A 601 15.63 7.46 7.10
C LEU A 601 16.82 7.34 8.07
N ASN A 602 17.70 8.36 8.06
CA ASN A 602 18.77 8.52 9.06
C ASN A 602 18.45 9.67 10.04
N GLU A 603 17.17 10.09 10.12
CA GLU A 603 16.64 11.22 10.88
C GLU A 603 15.39 10.81 11.69
N ARG A 604 15.07 11.52 12.79
CA ARG A 604 14.10 11.09 13.82
C ARG A 604 12.91 12.05 13.98
N GLU A 605 11.73 11.49 14.24
CA GLU A 605 10.50 12.21 14.63
C GLU A 605 10.55 12.91 16.01
N VAL A 606 9.65 13.88 16.23
CA VAL A 606 9.49 14.65 17.49
C VAL A 606 9.05 13.74 18.65
N PHE A 607 7.94 13.04 18.47
CA PHE A 607 7.63 11.80 19.17
C PHE A 607 7.80 10.67 18.19
N SER A 608 8.23 9.53 18.69
CA SER A 608 8.09 8.32 17.92
C SER A 608 6.58 7.98 17.81
N ASP A 609 6.07 7.65 16.61
CA ASP A 609 4.74 7.04 16.33
C ASP A 609 4.14 6.06 17.37
N TYR A 610 4.94 5.41 18.22
CA TYR A 610 4.47 4.54 19.29
C TYR A 610 3.52 5.24 20.27
N PHE A 611 3.65 6.56 20.42
CA PHE A 611 2.80 7.39 21.26
C PHE A 611 1.79 8.23 20.46
N ARG A 612 1.40 7.75 19.28
CA ARG A 612 0.28 8.29 18.49
C ARG A 612 -0.70 7.18 18.15
N TYR A 613 -1.98 7.50 18.07
CA TYR A 613 -2.95 6.58 17.46
C TYR A 613 -2.72 6.52 15.95
N ARG A 614 -3.07 5.39 15.32
CA ARG A 614 -3.13 5.28 13.86
C ARG A 614 -4.11 6.32 13.30
N ALA A 615 -3.76 6.97 12.20
CA ALA A 615 -4.73 7.76 11.45
C ALA A 615 -5.70 6.82 10.73
N ILE A 616 -7.00 7.13 10.82
CA ILE A 616 -8.08 6.34 10.22
C ILE A 616 -8.98 7.27 9.44
N PHE A 617 -9.21 6.96 8.17
CA PHE A 617 -10.15 7.63 7.30
C PHE A 617 -11.45 6.82 7.19
N PHE A 618 -12.58 7.53 7.21
CA PHE A 618 -13.93 7.02 7.05
C PHE A 618 -14.59 7.79 5.90
N ASP A 619 -14.29 7.39 4.66
CA ASP A 619 -14.71 8.13 3.46
C ASP A 619 -14.20 9.59 3.47
N GLU A 620 -15.08 10.55 3.72
CA GLU A 620 -14.74 11.98 3.82
C GLU A 620 -14.36 12.45 5.24
N GLU A 621 -14.33 11.53 6.22
CA GLU A 621 -14.03 11.83 7.63
C GLU A 621 -12.71 11.20 8.10
N SER A 622 -12.17 11.69 9.22
CA SER A 622 -11.00 11.12 9.90
C SER A 622 -11.17 11.07 11.42
N ASN A 623 -10.54 10.10 12.08
CA ASN A 623 -10.52 10.03 13.55
C ASN A 623 -9.78 11.22 14.20
N LYS A 624 -8.79 11.77 13.49
CA LYS A 624 -7.94 12.89 13.93
C LYS A 624 -8.32 14.19 13.24
N ARG A 625 -8.00 15.32 13.88
CA ARG A 625 -8.08 16.63 13.21
C ARG A 625 -6.84 16.83 12.33
N LEU A 626 -7.06 17.03 11.04
CA LEU A 626 -6.01 17.15 10.03
C LEU A 626 -6.13 18.48 9.29
N SER A 627 -4.98 19.06 8.92
CA SER A 627 -4.90 20.28 8.11
C SER A 627 -4.24 19.94 6.76
N LEU A 628 -4.86 20.30 5.64
CA LEU A 628 -4.37 19.94 4.31
C LEU A 628 -3.19 20.82 3.88
N LEU A 629 -2.07 20.19 3.50
CA LEU A 629 -0.86 20.87 3.04
C LEU A 629 -0.63 20.74 1.53
N ALA A 630 -0.95 19.58 0.95
CA ALA A 630 -0.79 19.31 -0.47
C ALA A 630 -1.84 18.31 -0.96
N THR A 631 -2.18 18.41 -2.25
CA THR A 631 -2.98 17.45 -3.01
C THR A 631 -2.15 16.83 -4.14
N ALA A 632 -2.74 15.92 -4.93
CA ALA A 632 -2.07 15.30 -6.06
C ALA A 632 -1.60 16.34 -7.10
N GLY A 633 -0.33 16.74 -7.00
CA GLY A 633 0.32 17.67 -7.93
C GLY A 633 0.24 19.15 -7.56
N GLN A 634 -0.34 19.52 -6.40
CA GLN A 634 -0.41 20.91 -5.94
C GLN A 634 -0.09 21.02 -4.45
N VAL A 635 0.80 21.94 -4.10
CA VAL A 635 0.99 22.38 -2.71
C VAL A 635 0.00 23.52 -2.45
N ILE A 636 -0.81 23.41 -1.39
CA ILE A 636 -1.85 24.39 -1.09
C ILE A 636 -1.21 25.76 -0.86
N GLY A 637 -1.60 26.74 -1.67
CA GLY A 637 -1.07 28.10 -1.63
C GLY A 637 0.09 28.39 -2.57
N VAL A 638 0.67 27.39 -3.24
CA VAL A 638 1.71 27.64 -4.26
C VAL A 638 1.01 27.79 -5.62
N ALA A 639 1.01 29.01 -6.16
CA ALA A 639 0.33 29.34 -7.42
C ALA A 639 1.01 28.82 -8.70
N VAL A 640 2.16 28.14 -8.56
CA VAL A 640 2.96 27.64 -9.69
C VAL A 640 3.19 26.14 -9.62
N VAL A 641 3.15 25.47 -10.78
CA VAL A 641 3.51 24.06 -10.90
C VAL A 641 5.02 23.93 -11.10
N LEU A 642 5.67 23.20 -10.20
CA LEU A 642 7.07 22.81 -10.29
C LEU A 642 7.19 21.28 -10.21
N ALA A 643 8.29 20.74 -10.73
CA ALA A 643 8.55 19.30 -10.71
C ALA A 643 8.72 18.73 -9.30
N SER A 644 9.18 19.55 -8.35
CA SER A 644 9.35 19.18 -6.95
C SER A 644 9.22 20.41 -6.06
N VAL A 645 8.21 20.44 -5.21
CA VAL A 645 8.01 21.47 -4.20
C VAL A 645 8.22 20.86 -2.82
N GLY A 646 9.13 21.43 -2.03
CA GLY A 646 9.30 21.10 -0.64
C GLY A 646 8.52 22.03 0.29
N LEU A 647 8.20 21.54 1.48
CA LEU A 647 7.53 22.28 2.54
C LEU A 647 8.39 22.28 3.80
N SER A 648 8.46 23.42 4.48
CA SER A 648 8.99 23.55 5.83
C SER A 648 7.86 24.02 6.74
N VAL A 649 7.65 23.32 7.85
CA VAL A 649 6.63 23.66 8.84
C VAL A 649 7.30 23.87 10.18
N SER A 650 7.02 25.00 10.80
CA SER A 650 7.39 25.30 12.18
C SER A 650 6.13 25.53 13.00
N ARG A 651 5.96 24.77 14.08
CA ARG A 651 4.79 24.83 14.95
C ARG A 651 5.21 24.61 16.40
N ARG A 652 4.27 24.75 17.34
CA ARG A 652 4.54 24.46 18.75
C ARG A 652 4.96 23.01 18.94
N ASP A 653 5.98 22.81 19.77
CA ASP A 653 6.44 21.48 20.14
C ASP A 653 5.42 20.81 21.07
N PRO A 654 4.79 19.71 20.65
CA PRO A 654 3.76 19.04 21.46
C PRO A 654 4.33 18.45 22.77
N ARG A 655 5.64 18.19 22.88
CA ARG A 655 6.28 17.71 24.11
C ARG A 655 6.10 18.69 25.27
N LEU A 656 6.07 19.99 24.98
CA LEU A 656 5.88 21.03 26.00
C LEU A 656 4.42 21.11 26.46
N LEU A 657 3.47 20.74 25.61
CA LEU A 657 2.06 20.59 25.98
C LEU A 657 1.86 19.37 26.87
N VAL A 658 2.63 18.29 26.67
CA VAL A 658 2.63 17.14 27.59
C VAL A 658 3.03 17.56 29.00
N GLY A 659 4.01 18.46 29.17
CA GLY A 659 4.38 18.98 30.49
C GLY A 659 3.23 19.72 31.21
N LEU A 660 2.37 20.40 30.45
CA LEU A 660 1.15 21.01 30.98
C LEU A 660 0.11 19.95 31.39
N LEU A 661 -0.09 18.94 30.55
CA LEU A 661 -1.08 17.88 30.76
C LEU A 661 -0.65 16.87 31.85
N MET A 662 0.66 16.70 32.06
CA MET A 662 1.24 15.76 33.02
C MET A 662 2.43 16.38 33.78
N PRO A 663 2.17 17.28 34.76
CA PRO A 663 3.21 17.99 35.51
C PRO A 663 4.17 17.06 36.28
N GLY A 664 3.71 15.87 36.66
CA GLY A 664 4.50 14.87 37.38
C GLY A 664 5.65 14.25 36.59
N LEU A 665 5.75 14.51 35.28
CA LEU A 665 6.86 14.03 34.43
C LEU A 665 8.10 14.93 34.47
N GLY A 666 8.06 16.08 35.14
CA GLY A 666 9.22 16.98 35.22
C GLY A 666 9.58 17.66 33.88
N ILE A 667 8.68 17.65 32.90
CA ILE A 667 8.86 18.31 31.60
C ILE A 667 8.67 19.83 31.77
N PRO A 668 9.57 20.68 31.24
CA PRO A 668 9.42 22.13 31.28
C PRO A 668 8.11 22.61 30.62
N VAL A 669 7.44 23.59 31.24
CA VAL A 669 6.23 24.23 30.69
C VAL A 669 6.56 25.64 30.24
N LEU A 670 6.34 25.95 28.96
CA LEU A 670 6.44 27.33 28.47
C LEU A 670 5.20 28.14 28.88
N ARG A 671 5.42 29.24 29.61
CA ARG A 671 4.39 30.26 29.89
C ARG A 671 4.42 31.32 28.79
N GLY A 672 3.46 31.29 27.85
CA GLY A 672 3.34 32.25 26.74
C GLY A 672 1.96 32.17 26.06
N LYS A 673 1.60 33.15 25.21
CA LYS A 673 0.25 33.26 24.60
C LYS A 673 -0.16 31.97 23.88
N LEU A 674 -1.40 31.53 24.13
CA LEU A 674 -2.02 30.28 23.68
C LEU A 674 -2.24 30.14 22.15
N GLY A 675 -1.78 31.07 21.30
CA GLY A 675 -2.11 31.09 19.87
C GLY A 675 -0.91 31.20 18.92
N ILE A 676 0.07 30.28 19.01
CA ILE A 676 1.10 30.16 17.96
C ILE A 676 0.48 29.35 16.82
N VAL A 677 0.20 29.99 15.69
CA VAL A 677 -0.27 29.32 14.46
C VAL A 677 0.93 28.68 13.77
N PRO A 678 0.81 27.45 13.22
CA PRO A 678 1.87 26.85 12.41
C PRO A 678 2.29 27.77 11.26
N THR A 679 3.59 28.02 11.11
CA THR A 679 4.16 28.74 9.98
C THR A 679 4.58 27.73 8.92
N ILE A 680 4.07 27.88 7.70
CA ILE A 680 4.35 27.00 6.56
C ILE A 680 5.10 27.80 5.51
N GLU A 681 6.22 27.28 5.05
CA GLU A 681 7.04 27.84 3.98
C GLU A 681 7.18 26.80 2.85
N ALA A 682 7.12 27.24 1.60
CA ALA A 682 7.35 26.40 0.43
C ALA A 682 8.68 26.75 -0.23
N PHE A 683 9.35 25.76 -0.83
CA PHE A 683 10.61 25.96 -1.56
C PHE A 683 10.73 25.01 -2.76
N ASP A 684 11.49 25.38 -3.79
CA ASP A 684 11.87 24.46 -4.87
C ASP A 684 12.88 23.44 -4.33
N SER A 685 12.54 22.15 -4.36
CA SER A 685 13.36 21.12 -3.70
C SER A 685 14.75 20.97 -4.31
N ALA A 686 14.89 21.30 -5.59
CA ALA A 686 16.15 21.18 -6.31
C ALA A 686 17.14 22.32 -6.00
N THR A 687 16.64 23.54 -5.80
CA THR A 687 17.47 24.73 -5.62
C THR A 687 17.44 25.32 -4.21
N GLY A 688 16.45 24.94 -3.39
CA GLY A 688 16.21 25.49 -2.06
C GLY A 688 15.61 26.89 -2.05
N ILE A 689 15.24 27.45 -3.19
CA ILE A 689 14.69 28.81 -3.31
C ILE A 689 13.27 28.84 -2.77
N ALA A 690 12.96 29.83 -1.91
CA ALA A 690 11.64 30.02 -1.33
C ALA A 690 10.59 30.37 -2.39
N LEU A 691 9.40 29.79 -2.26
CA LEU A 691 8.24 30.02 -3.11
C LEU A 691 7.20 30.84 -2.34
N PRO A 692 6.65 31.92 -2.93
CA PRO A 692 5.61 32.70 -2.26
C PRO A 692 4.32 31.89 -2.17
N LEU A 693 3.65 31.99 -1.02
CA LEU A 693 2.34 31.40 -0.77
C LEU A 693 1.25 32.46 -0.96
N ASP A 694 0.11 32.05 -1.53
CA ASP A 694 -1.09 32.89 -1.64
C ASP A 694 -1.73 33.13 -0.26
N GLU A 695 -2.41 34.27 -0.12
CA GLU A 695 -3.17 34.64 1.08
C GLU A 695 -4.56 33.98 1.09
N GLY A 696 -5.24 33.99 2.25
CA GLY A 696 -6.64 33.52 2.37
C GLY A 696 -6.83 32.00 2.48
N LEU A 697 -5.80 31.27 2.88
CA LEU A 697 -5.82 29.79 2.96
C LEU A 697 -6.34 29.24 4.29
N ASP A 698 -6.84 30.08 5.18
CA ASP A 698 -7.16 29.71 6.57
C ASP A 698 -8.24 28.62 6.64
N GLU A 699 -9.28 28.69 5.80
CA GLU A 699 -10.35 27.69 5.76
C GLU A 699 -9.86 26.34 5.20
N VAL A 700 -9.02 26.37 4.17
CA VAL A 700 -8.45 25.16 3.54
C VAL A 700 -7.41 24.50 4.47
N ARG A 701 -6.75 25.29 5.32
CA ARG A 701 -5.78 24.79 6.29
C ARG A 701 -6.36 24.59 7.70
N ALA A 702 -7.67 24.73 7.88
CA ALA A 702 -8.30 24.51 9.16
C ALA A 702 -8.15 23.04 9.59
N TYR A 703 -7.79 22.81 10.86
CA TYR A 703 -7.76 21.48 11.44
C TYR A 703 -9.19 20.95 11.60
N THR A 704 -9.52 19.86 10.89
CA THR A 704 -10.85 19.27 10.92
C THR A 704 -10.82 17.74 10.84
N ARG A 705 -11.89 17.11 11.32
CA ARG A 705 -12.18 15.68 11.07
C ARG A 705 -12.97 15.46 9.79
N GLN A 706 -13.49 16.51 9.16
CA GLN A 706 -14.25 16.46 7.91
C GLN A 706 -13.31 16.78 6.74
N VAL A 707 -12.38 15.87 6.45
CA VAL A 707 -11.30 16.10 5.46
C VAL A 707 -11.82 16.27 4.04
N GLY A 708 -12.97 15.67 3.69
CA GLY A 708 -13.63 15.85 2.40
C GLY A 708 -14.08 17.29 2.13
N ASN A 709 -14.54 18.01 3.16
CA ASN A 709 -14.95 19.42 3.02
C ASN A 709 -13.77 20.30 2.64
N VAL A 710 -12.62 20.09 3.30
CA VAL A 710 -11.39 20.82 3.01
C VAL A 710 -10.85 20.48 1.62
N LEU A 711 -10.97 19.22 1.18
CA LEU A 711 -10.61 18.82 -0.18
C LEU A 711 -11.49 19.52 -1.22
N LYS A 712 -12.81 19.61 -1.00
CA LYS A 712 -13.73 20.35 -1.87
C LYS A 712 -13.36 21.83 -1.97
N LEU A 713 -12.99 22.47 -0.85
CA LEU A 713 -12.50 23.85 -0.83
C LEU A 713 -11.16 23.98 -1.60
N ALA A 714 -10.23 23.05 -1.41
CA ALA A 714 -8.95 23.04 -2.13
C ALA A 714 -9.14 22.89 -3.64
N GLN A 715 -10.07 22.02 -4.08
CA GLN A 715 -10.40 21.83 -5.50
C GLN A 715 -11.06 23.06 -6.13
N ALA A 716 -11.69 23.93 -5.33
CA ALA A 716 -12.25 25.20 -5.80
C ALA A 716 -11.21 26.32 -5.94
N LEU A 717 -9.97 26.12 -5.46
CA LEU A 717 -8.88 27.09 -5.65
C LEU A 717 -8.46 27.15 -7.13
N PRO A 718 -7.95 28.30 -7.60
CA PRO A 718 -7.41 28.42 -8.96
C PRO A 718 -6.31 27.39 -9.21
N SER A 719 -6.35 26.74 -10.38
CA SER A 719 -5.30 25.80 -10.77
C SER A 719 -3.95 26.52 -10.91
N PRO A 720 -2.86 25.95 -10.36
CA PRO A 720 -1.54 26.55 -10.47
C PRO A 720 -1.07 26.56 -11.94
N THR A 721 -0.34 27.62 -12.32
CA THR A 721 0.17 27.76 -13.69
C THR A 721 1.59 27.14 -13.77
N PRO A 722 1.95 26.40 -14.82
CA PRO A 722 3.35 25.98 -15.01
C PRO A 722 4.28 27.20 -15.00
N LEU A 723 5.42 27.14 -14.31
CA LEU A 723 6.39 28.24 -14.33
C LEU A 723 7.37 28.08 -15.51
N ASN A 724 7.22 28.92 -16.54
CA ASN A 724 8.11 28.99 -17.71
C ASN A 724 8.20 30.41 -18.27
N GLU A 725 9.06 30.65 -19.27
CA GLU A 725 9.27 31.99 -19.88
C GLU A 725 7.98 32.61 -20.47
N GLN A 726 6.97 31.82 -20.81
CA GLN A 726 5.70 32.30 -21.38
C GLN A 726 4.65 32.63 -20.32
N THR A 727 4.82 32.13 -19.10
CA THR A 727 3.83 32.14 -18.00
C THR A 727 4.34 32.88 -16.78
N ALA A 728 5.64 33.11 -16.68
CA ALA A 728 6.24 34.00 -15.72
C ALA A 728 5.90 35.45 -16.09
N ASP A 729 5.05 36.09 -15.29
CA ASP A 729 4.89 37.53 -15.39
C ASP A 729 6.21 38.25 -15.00
N SER A 730 6.43 39.44 -15.55
CA SER A 730 7.70 40.15 -15.41
C SER A 730 8.00 40.61 -13.98
N HIS A 731 7.01 40.63 -13.09
CA HIS A 731 7.11 41.30 -11.79
C HIS A 731 6.97 40.37 -10.57
N ARG A 732 6.26 39.23 -10.68
CA ARG A 732 6.06 38.27 -9.58
C ARG A 732 6.89 37.02 -9.78
N TRP A 733 6.98 36.49 -11.00
CA TRP A 733 7.53 35.15 -11.26
C TRP A 733 8.84 35.13 -12.07
N GLN A 734 9.12 36.15 -12.89
CA GLN A 734 10.37 36.23 -13.66
C GLN A 734 11.64 36.17 -12.79
N PRO A 735 11.75 36.90 -11.66
CA PRO A 735 12.94 36.82 -10.82
C PRO A 735 13.14 35.42 -10.22
N LEU A 736 12.05 34.71 -9.93
CA LEU A 736 12.09 33.35 -9.40
C LEU A 736 12.53 32.35 -10.49
N LEU A 737 11.99 32.49 -11.71
CA LEU A 737 12.39 31.68 -12.86
C LEU A 737 13.88 31.85 -13.15
N ASP A 738 14.35 33.10 -13.21
CA ASP A 738 15.77 33.43 -13.45
C ASP A 738 16.65 32.84 -12.34
N ALA A 739 16.23 32.94 -11.07
CA ALA A 739 16.96 32.37 -9.95
C ALA A 739 17.04 30.84 -10.03
N ILE A 740 15.93 30.15 -10.32
CA ILE A 740 15.90 28.68 -10.49
C ILE A 740 16.80 28.27 -11.66
N GLN A 741 16.73 28.96 -12.80
CA GLN A 741 17.57 28.69 -13.97
C GLN A 741 19.05 28.95 -13.69
N SER A 742 19.39 29.99 -12.92
CA SER A 742 20.77 30.35 -12.58
C SER A 742 21.46 29.34 -11.67
N VAL A 743 20.70 28.67 -10.79
CA VAL A 743 21.21 27.62 -9.90
C VAL A 743 21.34 26.29 -10.66
N ARG A 744 20.42 26.01 -11.59
CA ARG A 744 20.41 24.80 -12.42
C ARG A 744 21.45 24.82 -13.57
N LYS A 745 22.56 25.54 -13.44
CA LYS A 745 23.55 25.74 -14.52
C LYS A 745 23.92 24.44 -15.26
N PRO A 746 24.05 24.48 -16.59
CA PRO A 746 24.34 23.31 -17.40
C PRO A 746 25.83 22.96 -17.30
N GLU A 747 26.20 21.95 -16.51
CA GLU A 747 27.52 21.32 -16.64
C GLU A 747 27.40 19.80 -16.83
N SER A 748 28.04 19.35 -17.92
CA SER A 748 28.29 17.97 -18.39
C SER A 748 27.14 17.22 -19.08
N ASP A 749 26.93 17.58 -20.35
CA ASP A 749 26.89 16.69 -21.52
C ASP A 749 26.80 15.16 -21.31
N CYS A 750 25.71 14.69 -20.69
CA CYS A 750 25.23 13.30 -20.83
C CYS A 750 23.82 13.22 -21.45
N LEU A 751 23.08 14.33 -21.48
CA LEU A 751 21.78 14.43 -22.18
C LEU A 751 21.92 14.84 -23.66
N GLY A 752 23.09 15.35 -24.09
CA GLY A 752 23.40 15.59 -25.51
C GLY A 752 23.60 14.31 -26.32
N ARG A 753 24.06 13.22 -25.69
CA ARG A 753 24.21 11.90 -26.35
C ARG A 753 22.92 11.10 -26.49
N LEU A 754 21.85 11.51 -25.80
CA LEU A 754 20.50 10.94 -25.95
C LEU A 754 19.66 11.64 -27.03
N ARG A 755 20.08 12.81 -27.51
CA ARG A 755 19.45 13.49 -28.66
C ARG A 755 20.06 13.13 -30.02
N GLN A 756 21.33 12.69 -30.07
CA GLN A 756 21.95 12.22 -31.33
C GLN A 756 21.64 10.76 -31.70
N THR A 757 20.91 10.02 -30.86
CA THR A 757 20.47 8.64 -31.15
C THR A 757 19.05 8.56 -31.74
N LEU A 758 18.42 9.70 -32.06
CA LEU A 758 17.11 9.76 -32.70
C LEU A 758 17.10 10.34 -34.13
N ASP A 759 18.23 10.78 -34.67
CA ASP A 759 18.33 11.28 -36.07
C ASP A 759 19.27 10.45 -36.98
N GLY A 760 19.55 9.20 -36.60
CA GLY A 760 20.47 8.30 -37.32
C GLY A 760 19.79 7.14 -38.06
N ALA A 761 18.76 7.40 -38.85
CA ALA A 761 18.27 6.43 -39.84
C ALA A 761 18.75 6.85 -41.24
N PRO A 762 19.55 6.02 -41.97
CA PRO A 762 19.91 6.34 -43.34
C PRO A 762 18.68 6.24 -44.24
N GLY A 763 18.43 7.32 -45.00
CA GLY A 763 17.39 7.37 -46.00
C GLY A 763 17.56 6.29 -47.07
N ALA A 764 16.54 5.46 -47.22
CA ALA A 764 16.34 4.67 -48.44
C ALA A 764 15.48 5.49 -49.41
N SER A 765 16.03 5.71 -50.59
CA SER A 765 15.51 6.48 -51.71
C SER A 765 14.22 5.90 -52.30
N VAL A 766 13.20 6.75 -52.48
CA VAL A 766 12.11 6.53 -53.44
C VAL A 766 12.52 7.18 -54.77
N PRO A 767 12.64 6.44 -55.89
CA PRO A 767 12.96 7.02 -57.18
C PRO A 767 11.71 7.51 -57.91
N GLY A 768 11.76 8.76 -58.39
CA GLY A 768 11.34 9.09 -59.76
C GLY A 768 9.90 9.57 -59.97
N LEU A 769 9.72 10.89 -59.88
CA LEU A 769 8.78 11.61 -60.76
C LEU A 769 9.29 11.52 -62.20
N GLY A 770 8.45 11.01 -63.10
CA GLY A 770 8.72 10.92 -64.52
C GLY A 770 7.43 10.89 -65.33
N SER A 771 6.72 12.01 -65.33
CA SER A 771 5.65 12.28 -66.29
C SER A 771 6.18 12.21 -67.73
N ARG A 772 5.48 11.51 -68.61
CA ARG A 772 5.21 11.96 -69.99
C ARG A 772 4.10 11.13 -70.60
N GLY A 773 3.14 11.84 -71.19
CA GLY A 773 1.92 11.28 -71.73
C GLY A 773 2.08 10.54 -73.07
N SER A 774 0.99 9.86 -73.39
CA SER A 774 0.44 9.49 -74.70
C SER A 774 1.35 9.51 -75.93
N GLY A 775 1.50 8.33 -76.51
CA GLY A 775 1.71 8.10 -77.94
C GLY A 775 1.32 6.66 -78.28
N ALA A 776 0.13 6.52 -78.89
CA ALA A 776 -0.52 5.31 -79.44
C ALA A 776 -1.04 4.25 -78.46
#